data_AF-A0A2P4PQA0-F1
#
_entry.id   AF-A0A2P4PQA0-F1
#
_cell.length_a   1.000
_cell.length_b   1.000
_cell.length_c   1.000
_cell.angle_alpha   90.00
_cell.angle_beta   90.00
_cell.angle_gamma   90.00
#
_symmetry.space_group_name_H-M   'P 1'
#
loop_
_entity.id
_entity.type
_entity.pdbx_description
1 polymer ?
#
loop_
_entity_poly.entity_id
_entity_poly.type
_entity_poly.pdbx_seq_one_letter_code
_entity_poly.pdbx_strand_id
1 'polypeptide(L)'
;MNDSLFNVRLIPGITNHHKEITMECWTQDNIYLNLPFWIKEYQLNHGMVVTSYGLVPGIKPALDFLSVPSIKRKRKIRLKASFIRNELLHSKIYIDESNLENFPFLTLFDTAPTNVIQCNIFHEEVVINIWEKQKQISEPSQQLVEDIKCALNDINPYKSLEKVFSEYGHVISTEITMGGRLGLGDSTVNEKAQEKFHQYLNGKEWSEWSDTIILECKDLLKKLNMSDQKLIAYNNSETNLNELNTWLNNTSEKPNSWSLVDQPKLISLYEIFHEDIKKQIQNLLENKQKILMTGVTKLSSSKIRYYRVEFENYLLTSDDYQIIGSIIVNNERFDDLSVKFHMKSISGFSIIIKEYKKLDKEIKGDLKVVWQLIGKPKSVGYFSKHTRNNEVFNTEFVTEIPEQKISLQIDVKEELSPDFIIATSIQYPPTNYEYMLQVVVKSWSGKIIDLDIINFDSFDDTPDKACIQLYVINPNQQESVIADFGSEQVLWKLIGQKLGSGTLPDIRVVVGLDFGTTYSGFAYCYVSEERNIRSNDNWSGEIGKLKTKTALQYDNEYNNVKFWGAPALAKERSRRMRKQNSNEPIDLFKLHLSDLSDELKPKLPVCYKKAITDYLREIGKVIKKIIATTWPGVNYLENVLLVITIPAEFSETSKSIMRTCAFDAGLIKEKYSTNLQFTTETEAAAIYCMEMNLKEQALAHPGTNFMIVDCGGGMVDVTVRKLINNDQLGEITERAGDFCGSIFIDAEFVKYLRKILGDKPMDLLKDRNYGQLQSLIQQFCENCKLPFTGDNPDFSYDLDLEDARPILLEYVSDEVRTKLENNDWTIDIDFATVESIFEPVIRRILKLIKAQLRNSQETCSAMFLVGGFSESKYLHRRIKQEFQHIVNLISVPVLPTAAISRGATMYGLSIISKKSVISSRILKYTYGVDMLRKW
;
A
#
# COMPACT_ATOMS: atom_id res chain seq x y z
N MET A 1 -27.78 33.69 -77.20
CA MET A 1 -27.82 34.12 -75.78
C MET A 1 -28.14 32.90 -74.95
N ASN A 2 -27.44 32.74 -73.82
CA ASN A 2 -27.16 31.49 -73.12
C ASN A 2 -28.39 30.78 -72.48
N ASP A 3 -28.57 29.51 -72.82
CA ASP A 3 -29.49 28.55 -72.17
C ASP A 3 -28.89 27.91 -70.89
N SER A 4 -28.19 28.70 -70.08
CA SER A 4 -27.42 28.19 -68.93
C SER A 4 -28.15 28.28 -67.57
N LEU A 5 -29.48 28.51 -67.56
CA LEU A 5 -30.22 28.82 -66.32
C LEU A 5 -31.06 27.66 -65.73
N PHE A 6 -31.09 26.46 -66.33
CA PHE A 6 -31.96 25.35 -65.88
C PHE A 6 -31.25 24.00 -65.57
N ASN A 7 -29.92 23.97 -65.46
CA ASN A 7 -29.17 22.70 -65.34
C ASN A 7 -28.97 22.16 -63.92
N VAL A 8 -29.53 22.80 -62.89
CA VAL A 8 -29.30 22.44 -61.49
C VAL A 8 -30.62 22.40 -60.72
N ARG A 9 -30.89 21.31 -59.99
CA ARG A 9 -32.09 21.16 -59.15
C ARG A 9 -31.73 20.79 -57.72
N LEU A 10 -32.54 21.27 -56.78
CA LEU A 10 -32.40 21.03 -55.35
C LEU A 10 -33.04 19.69 -54.96
N ILE A 11 -32.35 18.91 -54.12
CA ILE A 11 -32.93 17.70 -53.51
C ILE A 11 -33.92 18.13 -52.41
N PRO A 12 -35.16 17.63 -52.37
CA PRO A 12 -36.11 17.92 -51.29
C PRO A 12 -35.52 17.54 -49.92
N GLY A 13 -35.69 18.44 -48.94
CA GLY A 13 -34.91 18.53 -47.71
C GLY A 13 -34.81 17.26 -46.86
N ILE A 14 -33.62 16.66 -46.89
CA ILE A 14 -33.11 15.72 -45.88
C ILE A 14 -32.38 16.50 -44.76
N THR A 15 -31.90 17.72 -45.05
CA THR A 15 -31.10 18.57 -44.15
C THR A 15 -31.41 20.06 -44.38
N ASN A 16 -30.98 20.94 -43.48
CA ASN A 16 -31.10 22.41 -43.64
C ASN A 16 -30.21 22.99 -44.76
N HIS A 17 -29.33 22.18 -45.38
CA HIS A 17 -28.44 22.59 -46.45
C HIS A 17 -28.89 22.03 -47.81
N HIS A 18 -29.06 22.93 -48.78
CA HIS A 18 -29.50 22.61 -50.13
C HIS A 18 -28.31 22.20 -50.99
N LYS A 19 -28.32 20.98 -51.55
CA LYS A 19 -27.29 20.52 -52.49
C LYS A 19 -27.78 20.62 -53.93
N GLU A 20 -27.00 21.32 -54.74
CA GLU A 20 -27.19 21.50 -56.17
C GLU A 20 -26.66 20.27 -56.94
N ILE A 21 -27.52 19.63 -57.75
CA ILE A 21 -27.14 18.49 -58.62
C ILE A 21 -27.54 18.74 -60.08
N THR A 22 -26.73 18.24 -61.02
CA THR A 22 -26.89 18.46 -62.47
C THR A 22 -28.07 17.67 -63.05
N MET A 23 -28.68 18.17 -64.13
CA MET A 23 -29.85 17.54 -64.80
C MET A 23 -29.60 16.09 -65.29
N GLU A 24 -28.37 15.77 -65.70
CA GLU A 24 -27.98 14.40 -66.09
C GLU A 24 -28.01 13.43 -64.89
N CYS A 25 -27.52 13.86 -63.72
CA CYS A 25 -27.64 13.11 -62.47
C CYS A 25 -29.10 13.01 -61.99
N TRP A 26 -29.94 13.99 -62.33
CA TRP A 26 -31.36 14.04 -61.99
C TRP A 26 -32.21 13.05 -62.79
N THR A 27 -31.83 12.77 -64.05
CA THR A 27 -32.63 12.01 -65.01
C THR A 27 -32.20 10.56 -65.19
N GLN A 28 -30.95 10.20 -64.87
CA GLN A 28 -30.42 8.89 -65.29
C GLN A 28 -30.86 7.71 -64.44
N ASP A 29 -31.18 7.82 -63.14
CA ASP A 29 -31.50 6.62 -62.34
C ASP A 29 -32.46 6.82 -61.14
N ASN A 30 -33.08 7.99 -60.94
CA ASN A 30 -33.98 8.34 -59.81
C ASN A 30 -33.42 8.10 -58.38
N ILE A 31 -32.18 7.65 -58.21
CA ILE A 31 -31.58 7.25 -56.92
C ILE A 31 -31.61 8.40 -55.89
N TYR A 32 -31.26 9.63 -56.30
CA TYR A 32 -31.28 10.79 -55.41
C TYR A 32 -32.71 11.29 -55.08
N LEU A 33 -33.69 11.02 -55.95
CA LEU A 33 -35.11 11.36 -55.70
C LEU A 33 -35.79 10.36 -54.77
N ASN A 34 -35.34 9.09 -54.80
CA ASN A 34 -35.84 8.03 -53.93
C ASN A 34 -35.20 8.04 -52.54
N LEU A 35 -34.08 8.74 -52.35
CA LEU A 35 -33.36 8.76 -51.07
C LEU A 35 -34.22 9.24 -49.87
N PRO A 36 -35.00 10.34 -49.95
CA PRO A 36 -35.94 10.70 -48.87
C PRO A 36 -37.02 9.64 -48.62
N PHE A 37 -37.50 8.99 -49.69
CA PHE A 37 -38.45 7.87 -49.58
C PHE A 37 -37.81 6.67 -48.89
N TRP A 38 -36.58 6.28 -49.26
CA TRP A 38 -35.85 5.18 -48.64
C TRP A 38 -35.51 5.45 -47.18
N ILE A 39 -35.11 6.67 -46.82
CA ILE A 39 -34.87 7.06 -45.42
C ILE A 39 -36.14 6.85 -44.59
N LYS A 40 -37.30 7.22 -45.13
CA LYS A 40 -38.60 7.10 -44.45
C LYS A 40 -39.12 5.67 -44.42
N GLU A 41 -39.11 4.99 -45.57
CA GLU A 41 -39.69 3.65 -45.78
C GLU A 41 -38.90 2.57 -45.03
N TYR A 42 -37.56 2.68 -45.05
CA TYR A 42 -36.66 1.72 -44.39
C TYR A 42 -36.15 2.22 -43.04
N GLN A 43 -36.67 3.35 -42.54
CA GLN A 43 -36.31 3.94 -41.25
C GLN A 43 -34.79 4.07 -41.06
N LEU A 44 -34.08 4.55 -42.08
CA LEU A 44 -32.60 4.53 -42.13
C LEU A 44 -31.91 5.42 -41.08
N ASN A 45 -32.68 6.29 -40.43
CA ASN A 45 -32.26 7.12 -39.31
C ASN A 45 -32.56 6.48 -37.94
N HIS A 46 -33.16 5.30 -37.88
CA HIS A 46 -33.41 4.55 -36.64
C HIS A 46 -32.29 3.53 -36.42
N GLY A 47 -31.97 3.26 -35.14
CA GLY A 47 -31.21 2.07 -34.80
C GLY A 47 -32.09 0.83 -34.91
N MET A 48 -31.48 -0.34 -34.88
CA MET A 48 -32.17 -1.63 -34.93
C MET A 48 -32.09 -2.32 -33.56
N VAL A 49 -33.23 -2.72 -33.03
CA VAL A 49 -33.40 -3.48 -31.79
C VAL A 49 -33.23 -4.97 -32.10
N VAL A 50 -32.28 -5.64 -31.44
CA VAL A 50 -32.13 -7.09 -31.47
C VAL A 50 -33.23 -7.72 -30.62
N THR A 51 -34.04 -8.60 -31.22
CA THR A 51 -35.09 -9.37 -30.54
C THR A 51 -34.91 -10.86 -30.80
N SER A 52 -35.63 -11.71 -30.06
CA SER A 52 -35.68 -13.16 -30.32
C SER A 52 -36.18 -13.51 -31.73
N TYR A 53 -36.83 -12.56 -32.44
CA TYR A 53 -37.39 -12.74 -33.78
C TYR A 53 -36.55 -12.06 -34.87
N GLY A 54 -35.44 -11.39 -34.53
CA GLY A 54 -34.55 -10.69 -35.47
C GLY A 54 -34.37 -9.21 -35.16
N LEU A 55 -33.80 -8.46 -36.12
CA LEU A 55 -33.61 -7.01 -36.03
C LEU A 55 -34.91 -6.29 -36.41
N VAL A 56 -35.44 -5.47 -35.51
CA VAL A 56 -36.56 -4.57 -35.79
C VAL A 56 -36.11 -3.12 -35.62
N PRO A 57 -36.60 -2.16 -36.42
CA PRO A 57 -36.30 -0.76 -36.20
C PRO A 57 -36.72 -0.29 -34.80
N GLY A 58 -35.93 0.60 -34.21
CA GLY A 58 -36.28 1.29 -32.98
C GLY A 58 -37.56 2.10 -33.14
N ILE A 59 -38.20 2.42 -32.02
CA ILE A 59 -39.42 3.24 -31.96
C ILE A 59 -39.09 4.72 -32.23
N LYS A 60 -37.87 5.16 -31.91
CA LYS A 60 -37.41 6.55 -32.06
C LYS A 60 -36.19 6.66 -32.98
N PRO A 61 -36.03 7.78 -33.70
CA PRO A 61 -34.88 8.00 -34.59
C PRO A 61 -33.59 8.18 -33.78
N ALA A 62 -32.54 7.47 -34.18
CA ALA A 62 -31.23 7.47 -33.55
C ALA A 62 -30.25 8.48 -34.18
N LEU A 63 -30.49 8.93 -35.41
CA LEU A 63 -29.63 9.87 -36.14
C LEU A 63 -30.38 11.09 -36.68
N ASP A 64 -29.70 12.22 -36.63
CA ASP A 64 -30.01 13.42 -37.39
C ASP A 64 -29.02 13.55 -38.56
N PHE A 65 -29.53 13.74 -39.79
CA PHE A 65 -28.67 13.91 -40.97
C PHE A 65 -28.19 15.36 -41.08
N LEU A 66 -26.87 15.55 -41.10
CA LEU A 66 -26.21 16.86 -41.23
C LEU A 66 -25.97 17.24 -42.70
N SER A 67 -25.76 16.24 -43.56
CA SER A 67 -25.69 16.40 -45.02
C SER A 67 -26.35 15.22 -45.75
N VAL A 68 -26.65 15.39 -47.04
CA VAL A 68 -27.24 14.33 -47.86
C VAL A 68 -26.30 13.10 -47.89
N PRO A 69 -26.77 11.89 -47.51
CA PRO A 69 -25.99 10.65 -47.55
C PRO A 69 -25.26 10.45 -48.87
N SER A 70 -23.99 10.01 -48.81
CA SER A 70 -23.19 9.85 -50.01
C SER A 70 -23.53 8.53 -50.72
N ILE A 71 -23.73 8.62 -52.04
CA ILE A 71 -24.12 7.48 -52.88
C ILE A 71 -22.93 7.08 -53.75
N LYS A 72 -22.50 5.82 -53.67
CA LYS A 72 -21.43 5.25 -54.50
C LYS A 72 -21.99 4.12 -55.35
N ARG A 73 -21.82 4.21 -56.68
CA ARG A 73 -22.10 3.08 -57.58
C ARG A 73 -20.94 2.10 -57.57
N LYS A 74 -21.24 0.81 -57.43
CA LYS A 74 -20.28 -0.30 -57.47
C LYS A 74 -20.55 -1.08 -58.76
N ARG A 75 -19.59 -1.14 -59.70
CA ARG A 75 -19.74 -1.90 -60.97
C ARG A 75 -18.77 -3.10 -61.01
N LYS A 76 -19.35 -4.27 -61.32
CA LYS A 76 -18.78 -5.62 -61.51
C LYS A 76 -17.99 -6.21 -60.34
N ILE A 77 -18.58 -7.23 -59.68
CA ILE A 77 -17.84 -8.17 -58.80
C ILE A 77 -17.93 -9.59 -59.39
N ARG A 78 -16.78 -10.15 -59.77
CA ARG A 78 -16.57 -11.62 -59.88
C ARG A 78 -16.36 -12.11 -58.45
N LEU A 79 -17.19 -13.02 -57.95
CA LEU A 79 -17.00 -13.58 -56.60
C LEU A 79 -15.89 -14.64 -56.63
N LYS A 80 -14.84 -14.40 -55.83
CA LYS A 80 -13.90 -15.40 -55.33
C LYS A 80 -14.04 -15.35 -53.82
N ALA A 81 -14.43 -16.44 -53.18
CA ALA A 81 -14.51 -16.51 -51.73
C ALA A 81 -13.74 -17.72 -51.20
N SER A 82 -13.00 -17.45 -50.13
CA SER A 82 -12.21 -18.34 -49.32
C SER A 82 -12.67 -18.19 -47.87
N PHE A 83 -12.41 -19.24 -47.10
CA PHE A 83 -12.33 -19.31 -45.63
C PHE A 83 -13.54 -19.85 -44.84
N ILE A 84 -13.23 -20.84 -44.00
CA ILE A 84 -13.46 -20.90 -42.54
C ILE A 84 -14.51 -19.90 -42.03
N ARG A 85 -15.60 -20.38 -41.39
CA ARG A 85 -15.82 -20.37 -39.92
C ARG A 85 -17.22 -20.90 -39.56
N ASN A 86 -17.35 -21.29 -38.29
CA ASN A 86 -18.52 -21.80 -37.58
C ASN A 86 -19.71 -20.81 -37.55
N GLU A 87 -20.94 -21.32 -37.49
CA GLU A 87 -22.12 -20.60 -36.97
C GLU A 87 -22.73 -21.35 -35.77
N LEU A 88 -23.22 -20.56 -34.81
CA LEU A 88 -24.13 -20.91 -33.71
C LEU A 88 -25.57 -20.56 -34.14
N LEU A 89 -26.53 -21.39 -33.76
CA LEU A 89 -27.95 -21.21 -34.12
C LEU A 89 -28.68 -20.24 -33.18
N HIS A 90 -29.46 -19.37 -33.82
CA HIS A 90 -30.48 -18.45 -33.28
C HIS A 90 -30.05 -17.05 -32.82
N SER A 91 -29.40 -16.31 -33.73
CA SER A 91 -29.95 -15.05 -34.25
C SER A 91 -29.29 -14.75 -35.59
N LYS A 92 -30.08 -14.45 -36.62
CA LYS A 92 -29.62 -14.21 -37.99
C LYS A 92 -28.97 -12.82 -38.12
N ILE A 93 -27.82 -12.59 -37.48
CA ILE A 93 -27.08 -11.32 -37.51
C ILE A 93 -25.57 -11.62 -37.54
N TYR A 94 -24.85 -11.11 -38.55
CA TYR A 94 -23.40 -11.19 -38.63
C TYR A 94 -22.79 -9.92 -38.00
N ILE A 95 -22.00 -10.08 -36.93
CA ILE A 95 -21.24 -8.99 -36.30
C ILE A 95 -19.77 -9.40 -36.37
N ASP A 96 -18.93 -8.54 -36.94
CA ASP A 96 -17.49 -8.77 -37.12
C ASP A 96 -16.83 -9.16 -35.78
N GLU A 97 -16.20 -10.34 -35.72
CA GLU A 97 -15.74 -11.02 -34.48
C GLU A 97 -14.61 -10.31 -33.74
N SER A 98 -14.14 -9.16 -34.23
CA SER A 98 -13.08 -8.37 -33.60
C SER A 98 -13.53 -7.50 -32.42
N ASN A 99 -14.83 -7.43 -32.09
CA ASN A 99 -15.36 -6.47 -31.11
C ASN A 99 -16.44 -7.02 -30.14
N LEU A 100 -16.39 -8.31 -29.80
CA LEU A 100 -17.36 -8.90 -28.86
C LEU A 100 -17.29 -8.33 -27.42
N GLU A 101 -16.19 -7.67 -27.03
CA GLU A 101 -16.08 -6.93 -25.76
C GLU A 101 -16.85 -5.57 -25.77
N ASN A 102 -17.33 -5.09 -26.92
CA ASN A 102 -18.03 -3.81 -27.08
C ASN A 102 -19.56 -3.90 -27.14
N PHE A 103 -20.15 -5.07 -26.89
CA PHE A 103 -21.61 -5.25 -26.88
C PHE A 103 -22.11 -5.51 -25.46
N PRO A 104 -22.39 -4.46 -24.69
CA PRO A 104 -23.11 -4.65 -23.44
C PRO A 104 -24.48 -5.29 -23.68
N PHE A 105 -24.86 -6.18 -22.75
CA PHE A 105 -26.20 -6.79 -22.63
C PHE A 105 -26.51 -8.11 -23.42
N LEU A 106 -25.51 -8.92 -23.86
CA LEU A 106 -25.71 -10.25 -24.54
C LEU A 106 -24.87 -11.42 -23.93
N THR A 107 -25.31 -12.70 -24.03
CA THR A 107 -24.65 -13.94 -23.48
C THR A 107 -24.80 -15.20 -24.37
N LEU A 108 -23.75 -15.99 -24.70
CA LEU A 108 -23.77 -17.27 -25.50
C LEU A 108 -22.57 -18.27 -25.22
N PHE A 109 -22.70 -19.60 -25.53
CA PHE A 109 -21.75 -20.74 -25.25
C PHE A 109 -21.37 -21.67 -26.47
N ASP A 110 -20.14 -22.25 -26.45
CA ASP A 110 -19.38 -23.40 -27.08
C ASP A 110 -19.68 -24.12 -28.47
N THR A 111 -18.64 -24.74 -29.08
CA THR A 111 -18.46 -25.08 -30.54
C THR A 111 -17.92 -26.50 -30.93
N ALA A 112 -18.12 -26.99 -32.20
CA ALA A 112 -17.30 -27.99 -32.96
C ALA A 112 -17.69 -28.12 -34.49
N PRO A 113 -16.83 -28.64 -35.43
CA PRO A 113 -16.81 -28.26 -36.89
C PRO A 113 -17.17 -29.32 -37.99
N THR A 114 -17.09 -28.90 -39.27
CA THR A 114 -17.76 -29.30 -40.56
C THR A 114 -16.85 -29.86 -41.70
N ASN A 115 -17.39 -30.09 -42.94
CA ASN A 115 -16.71 -29.99 -44.28
C ASN A 115 -17.69 -29.84 -45.52
N VAL A 116 -17.23 -29.25 -46.68
CA VAL A 116 -17.90 -28.30 -47.66
C VAL A 116 -17.59 -28.53 -49.20
N ILE A 117 -18.23 -27.82 -50.22
CA ILE A 117 -17.71 -26.99 -51.42
C ILE A 117 -18.87 -26.19 -52.26
N GLN A 118 -18.71 -25.60 -53.51
CA GLN A 118 -19.10 -24.25 -54.16
C GLN A 118 -20.02 -24.05 -55.48
N CYS A 119 -20.52 -22.80 -55.87
CA CYS A 119 -20.85 -22.27 -57.29
C CYS A 119 -21.11 -20.68 -57.51
N ASN A 120 -21.30 -20.09 -58.74
CA ASN A 120 -21.15 -18.62 -59.20
C ASN A 120 -22.36 -17.81 -59.88
N ILE A 121 -22.57 -16.46 -59.64
CA ILE A 121 -23.50 -15.44 -60.35
C ILE A 121 -23.01 -13.92 -60.25
N PHE A 122 -23.52 -12.93 -61.05
CA PHE A 122 -23.21 -11.44 -61.02
C PHE A 122 -24.38 -10.48 -60.61
N HIS A 123 -24.07 -9.31 -59.99
CA HIS A 123 -25.02 -8.31 -59.40
C HIS A 123 -24.54 -6.81 -59.51
N GLU A 124 -25.43 -5.82 -59.75
CA GLU A 124 -25.16 -4.34 -59.69
C GLU A 124 -25.62 -3.69 -58.37
N GLU A 125 -24.76 -2.88 -57.74
CA GLU A 125 -24.93 -2.36 -56.36
C GLU A 125 -24.74 -0.84 -56.25
N VAL A 126 -25.56 -0.20 -55.43
CA VAL A 126 -25.43 1.20 -54.99
C VAL A 126 -25.32 1.23 -53.48
N VAL A 127 -24.20 1.75 -52.97
CA VAL A 127 -23.93 1.87 -51.54
C VAL A 127 -24.31 3.28 -51.09
N ILE A 128 -25.23 3.37 -50.14
CA ILE A 128 -25.63 4.59 -49.44
C ILE A 128 -24.90 4.62 -48.10
N ASN A 129 -24.00 5.58 -47.91
CA ASN A 129 -23.30 5.74 -46.61
C ASN A 129 -24.15 6.61 -45.68
N ILE A 130 -24.61 6.01 -44.58
CA ILE A 130 -25.52 6.58 -43.59
C ILE A 130 -24.75 7.25 -42.44
N TRP A 131 -23.61 6.67 -42.03
CA TRP A 131 -22.78 7.16 -40.92
C TRP A 131 -21.30 7.11 -41.27
N GLU A 132 -20.59 8.25 -41.08
CA GLU A 132 -19.13 8.32 -41.24
C GLU A 132 -18.52 9.44 -40.36
N LYS A 133 -17.83 9.05 -39.27
CA LYS A 133 -17.31 9.96 -38.22
C LYS A 133 -16.41 11.09 -38.75
N GLN A 134 -15.66 10.83 -39.83
CA GLN A 134 -14.71 11.78 -40.42
C GLN A 134 -15.36 12.79 -41.38
N LYS A 135 -16.57 12.50 -41.89
CA LYS A 135 -17.25 13.32 -42.92
C LYS A 135 -18.45 14.10 -42.41
N GLN A 136 -18.80 13.99 -41.11
CA GLN A 136 -19.96 14.66 -40.47
C GLN A 136 -21.25 14.52 -41.28
N ILE A 137 -21.55 13.31 -41.77
CA ILE A 137 -22.75 13.05 -42.59
C ILE A 137 -24.01 13.06 -41.74
N SER A 138 -23.92 12.50 -40.55
CA SER A 138 -24.99 12.36 -39.57
C SER A 138 -24.40 12.47 -38.17
N GLU A 139 -25.24 12.83 -37.21
CA GLU A 139 -24.92 12.86 -35.78
C GLU A 139 -25.99 12.12 -34.97
N PRO A 140 -25.70 11.65 -33.74
CA PRO A 140 -26.70 11.06 -32.88
C PRO A 140 -27.83 12.07 -32.65
N SER A 141 -29.08 11.61 -32.72
CA SER A 141 -30.21 12.54 -32.60
C SER A 141 -30.19 13.27 -31.26
N GLN A 142 -30.58 14.54 -31.25
CA GLN A 142 -30.56 15.33 -30.01
C GLN A 142 -31.35 14.63 -28.89
N GLN A 143 -32.51 14.07 -29.22
CA GLN A 143 -33.34 13.33 -28.27
C GLN A 143 -32.68 12.04 -27.78
N LEU A 144 -31.95 11.30 -28.63
CA LEU A 144 -31.19 10.12 -28.19
C LEU A 144 -30.09 10.53 -27.20
N VAL A 145 -29.37 11.61 -27.47
CA VAL A 145 -28.32 12.11 -26.58
C VAL A 145 -28.90 12.56 -25.24
N GLU A 146 -30.06 13.23 -25.25
CA GLU A 146 -30.79 13.65 -24.05
C GLU A 146 -31.33 12.44 -23.27
N ASP A 147 -31.92 11.45 -23.93
CA ASP A 147 -32.46 10.23 -23.30
C ASP A 147 -31.33 9.38 -22.70
N ILE A 148 -30.17 9.27 -23.37
CA ILE A 148 -28.97 8.63 -22.82
C ILE A 148 -28.44 9.40 -21.61
N LYS A 149 -28.36 10.73 -21.66
CA LYS A 149 -27.95 11.54 -20.51
C LYS A 149 -28.93 11.42 -19.35
N CYS A 150 -30.23 11.32 -19.62
CA CYS A 150 -31.26 11.06 -18.61
C CYS A 150 -31.08 9.67 -18.00
N ALA A 151 -30.89 8.62 -18.82
CA ALA A 151 -30.65 7.27 -18.34
C ALA A 151 -29.36 7.15 -17.51
N LEU A 152 -28.29 7.85 -17.92
CA LEU A 152 -27.03 7.96 -17.19
C LEU A 152 -27.15 8.76 -15.88
N ASN A 153 -28.27 9.46 -15.65
CA ASN A 153 -28.56 10.18 -14.40
C ASN A 153 -29.64 9.51 -13.54
N ASP A 154 -30.30 8.47 -14.06
CA ASP A 154 -31.36 7.73 -13.37
C ASP A 154 -30.82 6.86 -12.24
N ILE A 155 -31.60 6.63 -11.17
CA ILE A 155 -31.19 5.83 -9.99
C ILE A 155 -30.77 4.38 -10.33
N ASN A 156 -31.35 3.80 -11.38
CA ASN A 156 -30.96 2.52 -11.96
C ASN A 156 -30.53 2.73 -13.42
N PRO A 157 -29.28 3.15 -13.65
CA PRO A 157 -28.82 3.53 -14.99
C PRO A 157 -28.80 2.34 -15.95
N TYR A 158 -28.65 1.10 -15.48
CA TYR A 158 -28.66 -0.09 -16.36
C TYR A 158 -30.03 -0.33 -16.94
N LYS A 159 -31.06 -0.38 -16.08
CA LYS A 159 -32.43 -0.60 -16.54
C LYS A 159 -32.92 0.56 -17.41
N SER A 160 -32.50 1.77 -17.07
CA SER A 160 -32.82 2.97 -17.85
C SER A 160 -32.10 2.99 -19.20
N LEU A 161 -30.82 2.58 -19.28
CA LEU A 161 -30.11 2.42 -20.55
C LEU A 161 -30.69 1.27 -21.38
N GLU A 162 -31.00 0.12 -20.78
CA GLU A 162 -31.67 -1.00 -21.45
C GLU A 162 -33.00 -0.54 -22.08
N LYS A 163 -33.75 0.31 -21.37
CA LYS A 163 -34.94 0.96 -21.92
C LYS A 163 -34.62 1.89 -23.11
N VAL A 164 -33.59 2.73 -23.03
CA VAL A 164 -33.19 3.61 -24.14
C VAL A 164 -32.72 2.79 -25.36
N PHE A 165 -31.88 1.78 -25.19
CA PHE A 165 -31.41 0.93 -26.29
C PHE A 165 -32.55 0.08 -26.89
N SER A 166 -33.57 -0.28 -26.12
CA SER A 166 -34.78 -0.93 -26.67
C SER A 166 -35.72 0.04 -27.38
N GLU A 167 -35.70 1.34 -27.06
CA GLU A 167 -36.48 2.37 -27.76
C GLU A 167 -35.81 2.87 -29.05
N TYR A 168 -34.48 3.01 -29.07
CA TYR A 168 -33.75 3.59 -30.20
C TYR A 168 -33.01 2.57 -31.07
N GLY A 169 -32.71 1.39 -30.55
CA GLY A 169 -31.93 0.34 -31.22
C GLY A 169 -30.67 -0.05 -30.45
N HIS A 170 -30.22 -1.28 -30.67
CA HIS A 170 -28.96 -1.80 -30.15
C HIS A 170 -27.79 -1.58 -31.11
N VAL A 171 -28.07 -1.54 -32.42
CA VAL A 171 -27.10 -1.38 -33.50
C VAL A 171 -27.58 -0.34 -34.50
N ILE A 172 -26.67 0.20 -35.30
CA ILE A 172 -27.01 1.17 -36.35
C ILE A 172 -26.25 0.87 -37.64
N SER A 173 -26.94 1.06 -38.76
CA SER A 173 -26.36 0.82 -40.08
C SER A 173 -25.47 1.98 -40.51
N THR A 174 -24.23 1.68 -40.90
CA THR A 174 -23.25 2.64 -41.42
C THR A 174 -23.36 2.81 -42.92
N GLU A 175 -23.68 1.73 -43.63
CA GLU A 175 -23.95 1.76 -45.05
C GLU A 175 -25.00 0.70 -45.42
N ILE A 176 -25.74 1.01 -46.47
CA ILE A 176 -26.79 0.15 -47.01
C ILE A 176 -26.58 0.02 -48.50
N THR A 177 -26.55 -1.22 -48.97
CA THR A 177 -26.40 -1.52 -50.38
C THR A 177 -27.75 -1.85 -50.98
N MET A 178 -28.18 -0.98 -51.89
CA MET A 178 -29.33 -1.22 -52.75
C MET A 178 -28.84 -1.91 -54.02
N GLY A 179 -29.40 -3.06 -54.35
CA GLY A 179 -29.06 -3.82 -55.54
C GLY A 179 -30.17 -3.79 -56.58
N GLY A 180 -29.79 -3.77 -57.85
CA GLY A 180 -30.71 -3.35 -58.92
C GLY A 180 -30.79 -4.22 -60.16
N ARG A 181 -29.90 -5.21 -60.39
CA ARG A 181 -29.94 -5.99 -61.66
C ARG A 181 -29.13 -7.28 -61.64
N LEU A 182 -29.72 -8.38 -62.15
CA LEU A 182 -29.01 -9.59 -62.57
C LEU A 182 -28.89 -9.66 -64.09
N GLY A 183 -27.71 -10.05 -64.59
CA GLY A 183 -27.47 -10.36 -66.00
C GLY A 183 -26.26 -11.30 -66.16
N LEU A 184 -26.33 -12.22 -67.13
CA LEU A 184 -25.21 -13.10 -67.49
C LEU A 184 -24.20 -12.33 -68.34
N GLY A 185 -22.93 -12.35 -67.93
CA GLY A 185 -21.83 -11.68 -68.64
C GLY A 185 -21.22 -12.55 -69.74
N ASP A 186 -21.02 -11.97 -70.92
CA ASP A 186 -20.39 -12.60 -72.08
C ASP A 186 -18.99 -13.15 -71.76
N SER A 187 -18.82 -14.46 -71.91
CA SER A 187 -17.71 -15.06 -72.66
C SER A 187 -17.78 -16.58 -72.64
N THR A 188 -17.66 -17.18 -73.83
CA THR A 188 -17.45 -18.63 -74.11
C THR A 188 -18.61 -19.59 -73.89
N VAL A 189 -19.85 -19.13 -74.00
CA VAL A 189 -20.97 -20.04 -74.22
C VAL A 189 -21.24 -20.08 -75.72
N ASN A 190 -21.15 -21.28 -76.30
CA ASN A 190 -21.42 -21.58 -77.71
C ASN A 190 -22.65 -20.78 -78.22
N GLU A 191 -22.60 -20.21 -79.43
CA GLU A 191 -23.73 -19.49 -80.05
C GLU A 191 -25.04 -20.30 -79.96
N LYS A 192 -24.97 -21.64 -80.06
CA LYS A 192 -26.13 -22.52 -79.87
C LYS A 192 -26.71 -22.51 -78.45
N ALA A 193 -25.92 -22.24 -77.43
CA ALA A 193 -26.35 -22.15 -76.04
C ALA A 193 -26.83 -20.73 -75.68
N GLN A 194 -26.30 -19.68 -76.31
CA GLN A 194 -26.88 -18.33 -76.25
C GLN A 194 -28.22 -18.25 -77.00
N GLU A 195 -28.33 -18.82 -78.21
CA GLU A 195 -29.60 -18.93 -78.93
C GLU A 195 -30.61 -19.80 -78.19
N LYS A 196 -30.20 -20.93 -77.59
CA LYS A 196 -31.10 -21.75 -76.77
C LYS A 196 -31.55 -21.02 -75.51
N PHE A 197 -30.69 -20.25 -74.84
CA PHE A 197 -31.06 -19.48 -73.65
C PHE A 197 -31.99 -18.29 -74.00
N HIS A 198 -31.81 -17.66 -75.16
CA HIS A 198 -32.72 -16.63 -75.67
C HIS A 198 -34.06 -17.19 -76.19
N GLN A 199 -34.08 -18.38 -76.79
CA GLN A 199 -35.32 -19.10 -77.07
C GLN A 199 -36.01 -19.58 -75.76
N TYR A 200 -35.24 -19.91 -74.72
CA TYR A 200 -35.70 -20.37 -73.40
C TYR A 200 -36.38 -19.28 -72.56
N LEU A 201 -35.91 -18.03 -72.61
CA LEU A 201 -36.61 -16.88 -72.00
C LEU A 201 -37.93 -16.53 -72.72
N ASN A 202 -38.10 -16.96 -73.98
CA ASN A 202 -39.21 -16.54 -74.84
C ASN A 202 -40.22 -17.65 -75.20
N GLY A 203 -40.03 -18.91 -74.79
CA GLY A 203 -41.03 -19.94 -75.12
C GLY A 203 -40.76 -21.37 -74.61
N LYS A 204 -41.25 -21.68 -73.41
CA LYS A 204 -42.01 -22.88 -73.00
C LYS A 204 -42.06 -22.98 -71.47
N GLU A 205 -43.17 -23.51 -70.93
CA GLU A 205 -43.36 -23.72 -69.49
C GLU A 205 -42.26 -24.60 -68.88
N TRP A 206 -41.82 -24.17 -67.70
CA TRP A 206 -40.69 -24.70 -66.91
C TRP A 206 -40.83 -26.18 -66.44
N SER A 207 -41.93 -26.86 -66.78
CA SER A 207 -42.35 -28.12 -66.16
C SER A 207 -41.67 -29.37 -66.72
N GLU A 208 -41.03 -29.32 -67.90
CA GLU A 208 -40.48 -30.54 -68.54
C GLU A 208 -38.96 -30.69 -68.44
N TRP A 209 -38.23 -29.68 -67.95
CA TRP A 209 -36.76 -29.72 -67.80
C TRP A 209 -36.29 -29.33 -66.40
N SER A 210 -37.19 -29.34 -65.42
CA SER A 210 -36.85 -29.07 -64.03
C SER A 210 -35.90 -30.13 -63.51
N ASP A 211 -36.15 -31.42 -63.76
CA ASP A 211 -35.44 -32.44 -63.03
C ASP A 211 -33.98 -32.63 -63.47
N THR A 212 -33.61 -32.45 -64.74
CA THR A 212 -32.22 -32.73 -65.18
C THR A 212 -31.26 -31.59 -64.85
N ILE A 213 -31.66 -30.33 -65.01
CA ILE A 213 -30.84 -29.17 -64.64
C ILE A 213 -30.87 -28.98 -63.12
N ILE A 214 -32.01 -29.21 -62.46
CA ILE A 214 -32.07 -29.24 -61.00
C ILE A 214 -31.31 -30.46 -60.47
N LEU A 215 -31.27 -31.62 -61.14
CA LEU A 215 -30.41 -32.74 -60.74
C LEU A 215 -28.95 -32.39 -60.97
N GLU A 216 -28.54 -31.79 -62.08
CA GLU A 216 -27.14 -31.42 -62.30
C GLU A 216 -26.69 -30.35 -61.31
N CYS A 217 -27.54 -29.35 -61.02
CA CYS A 217 -27.31 -28.38 -59.96
C CYS A 217 -27.40 -29.02 -58.56
N LYS A 218 -28.31 -29.97 -58.30
CA LYS A 218 -28.42 -30.70 -57.01
C LYS A 218 -27.31 -31.73 -56.81
N ASP A 219 -26.77 -32.31 -57.87
CA ASP A 219 -25.67 -33.29 -57.85
C ASP A 219 -24.34 -32.56 -57.71
N LEU A 220 -24.22 -31.37 -58.32
CA LEU A 220 -23.24 -30.36 -57.92
C LEU A 220 -23.44 -29.99 -56.44
N LEU A 221 -24.60 -29.50 -55.98
CA LEU A 221 -24.84 -29.10 -54.58
C LEU A 221 -24.69 -30.24 -53.54
N LYS A 222 -24.99 -31.50 -53.89
CA LYS A 222 -24.80 -32.71 -53.05
C LYS A 222 -23.33 -33.09 -52.93
N LYS A 223 -22.54 -32.97 -53.99
CA LYS A 223 -21.07 -33.15 -53.93
C LYS A 223 -20.39 -32.07 -53.08
N LEU A 224 -21.13 -31.04 -52.72
CA LEU A 224 -20.67 -29.77 -52.16
C LEU A 224 -21.30 -29.47 -50.78
N ASN A 225 -22.14 -30.38 -50.27
CA ASN A 225 -22.68 -30.44 -48.91
C ASN A 225 -23.42 -29.17 -48.42
N MET A 226 -24.37 -28.63 -49.22
CA MET A 226 -25.22 -27.51 -48.83
C MET A 226 -26.73 -27.76 -49.13
N SER A 227 -27.47 -28.34 -48.18
CA SER A 227 -28.95 -28.44 -48.23
C SER A 227 -29.70 -27.34 -47.46
N ASP A 228 -29.03 -26.53 -46.63
CA ASP A 228 -29.73 -25.78 -45.56
C ASP A 228 -29.25 -24.33 -45.34
N GLN A 229 -29.30 -23.45 -46.36
CA GLN A 229 -29.26 -22.00 -46.11
C GLN A 229 -30.36 -21.25 -46.87
N LYS A 230 -31.25 -20.60 -46.09
CA LYS A 230 -32.30 -19.67 -46.53
C LYS A 230 -31.73 -18.25 -46.67
N LEU A 231 -31.98 -17.61 -47.81
CA LEU A 231 -31.85 -16.15 -48.02
C LEU A 231 -32.73 -15.39 -47.02
N ILE A 232 -32.26 -14.28 -46.46
CA ILE A 232 -33.03 -13.45 -45.52
C ILE A 232 -33.25 -12.07 -46.15
N ALA A 233 -34.50 -11.78 -46.46
CA ALA A 233 -34.96 -10.44 -46.83
C ALA A 233 -35.17 -9.59 -45.57
N TYR A 234 -34.84 -8.30 -45.65
CA TYR A 234 -34.90 -7.33 -44.56
C TYR A 234 -36.32 -6.96 -44.07
N ASN A 235 -37.37 -7.53 -44.69
CA ASN A 235 -38.77 -7.27 -44.34
C ASN A 235 -39.52 -8.54 -43.96
N ASN A 236 -38.98 -9.36 -43.05
CA ASN A 236 -39.70 -10.45 -42.35
C ASN A 236 -40.64 -11.34 -43.20
N SER A 237 -40.44 -11.46 -44.51
CA SER A 237 -41.14 -12.41 -45.36
C SER A 237 -40.24 -13.62 -45.51
N GLU A 238 -40.61 -14.70 -44.81
CA GLU A 238 -40.02 -16.02 -45.01
C GLU A 238 -40.26 -16.44 -46.45
N THR A 239 -39.24 -16.27 -47.29
CA THR A 239 -39.26 -16.77 -48.65
C THR A 239 -38.55 -18.13 -48.64
N ASN A 240 -39.37 -19.18 -48.53
CA ASN A 240 -38.93 -20.58 -48.59
C ASN A 240 -38.24 -20.86 -49.94
N LEU A 241 -37.42 -21.92 -50.04
CA LEU A 241 -36.70 -22.32 -51.26
C LEU A 241 -37.54 -22.43 -52.56
N ASN A 242 -38.88 -22.41 -52.48
CA ASN A 242 -39.78 -22.22 -53.62
C ASN A 242 -39.70 -20.82 -54.26
N GLU A 243 -38.98 -19.87 -53.65
CA GLU A 243 -38.91 -18.47 -54.07
C GLU A 243 -37.66 -18.08 -54.82
N LEU A 244 -36.76 -19.02 -55.18
CA LEU A 244 -35.78 -18.70 -56.22
C LEU A 244 -36.51 -18.35 -57.53
N ASN A 245 -37.60 -19.08 -57.84
CA ASN A 245 -38.49 -18.81 -58.96
C ASN A 245 -39.28 -17.52 -58.78
N THR A 246 -39.81 -17.25 -57.59
CA THR A 246 -40.58 -16.03 -57.28
C THR A 246 -39.69 -14.78 -57.31
N TRP A 247 -38.47 -14.87 -56.81
CA TRP A 247 -37.47 -13.79 -56.86
C TRP A 247 -37.00 -13.54 -58.30
N LEU A 248 -36.67 -14.59 -59.06
CA LEU A 248 -36.33 -14.49 -60.48
C LEU A 248 -37.48 -13.87 -61.32
N ASN A 249 -38.74 -14.25 -61.04
CA ASN A 249 -39.93 -13.69 -61.68
C ASN A 249 -40.22 -12.22 -61.25
N ASN A 250 -40.03 -11.87 -59.97
CA ASN A 250 -40.22 -10.49 -59.50
C ASN A 250 -39.19 -9.52 -60.09
N THR A 251 -37.94 -9.97 -60.28
CA THR A 251 -36.89 -9.18 -60.95
C THR A 251 -37.10 -9.05 -62.47
N SER A 252 -37.89 -9.94 -63.10
CA SER A 252 -38.23 -9.84 -64.53
C SER A 252 -39.43 -8.90 -64.79
N GLU A 253 -40.38 -8.79 -63.84
CA GLU A 253 -41.55 -7.91 -63.95
C GLU A 253 -41.26 -6.43 -63.64
N LYS A 254 -40.25 -6.10 -62.82
CA LYS A 254 -39.85 -4.72 -62.48
C LYS A 254 -38.33 -4.49 -62.66
N PRO A 255 -37.84 -4.33 -63.89
CA PRO A 255 -36.40 -4.23 -64.19
C PRO A 255 -35.67 -3.01 -63.59
N ASN A 256 -36.39 -2.13 -62.88
CA ASN A 256 -35.89 -0.91 -62.23
C ASN A 256 -36.15 -0.84 -60.71
N SER A 257 -36.61 -1.92 -60.06
CA SER A 257 -36.82 -1.91 -58.60
C SER A 257 -35.52 -2.17 -57.84
N TRP A 258 -34.96 -1.14 -57.21
CA TRP A 258 -33.86 -1.27 -56.25
C TRP A 258 -34.38 -1.93 -54.97
N SER A 259 -33.84 -3.09 -54.61
CA SER A 259 -34.11 -3.77 -53.33
C SER A 259 -32.87 -3.70 -52.44
N LEU A 260 -33.01 -3.94 -51.14
CA LEU A 260 -31.85 -4.17 -50.29
C LEU A 260 -31.20 -5.49 -50.69
N VAL A 261 -29.92 -5.49 -51.05
CA VAL A 261 -29.25 -6.71 -51.54
C VAL A 261 -28.03 -7.11 -50.72
N ASP A 262 -27.50 -6.24 -49.88
CA ASP A 262 -26.41 -6.59 -48.96
C ASP A 262 -26.83 -6.45 -47.51
N GLN A 263 -26.17 -7.19 -46.61
CA GLN A 263 -26.37 -7.01 -45.19
C GLN A 263 -25.91 -5.59 -44.80
N PRO A 264 -26.73 -4.83 -44.06
CA PRO A 264 -26.31 -3.52 -43.59
C PRO A 264 -25.04 -3.66 -42.75
N LYS A 265 -24.06 -2.79 -42.95
CA LYS A 265 -22.88 -2.78 -42.07
C LYS A 265 -23.26 -2.17 -40.74
N LEU A 266 -23.43 -3.02 -39.75
CA LEU A 266 -23.88 -2.62 -38.42
C LEU A 266 -22.69 -2.27 -37.53
N ILE A 267 -22.79 -1.14 -36.85
CA ILE A 267 -21.98 -0.82 -35.67
C ILE A 267 -22.90 -0.80 -34.45
N SER A 268 -22.37 -0.98 -33.25
CA SER A 268 -23.16 -0.78 -32.04
C SER A 268 -23.70 0.65 -32.01
N LEU A 269 -24.94 0.85 -31.55
CA LEU A 269 -25.48 2.21 -31.34
C LEU A 269 -24.61 2.98 -30.34
N TYR A 270 -23.86 2.28 -29.48
CA TYR A 270 -22.83 2.86 -28.63
C TYR A 270 -21.73 3.62 -29.41
N GLU A 271 -21.36 3.18 -30.63
CA GLU A 271 -20.21 3.71 -31.36
C GLU A 271 -20.42 5.10 -31.95
N ILE A 272 -21.69 5.52 -32.10
CA ILE A 272 -22.02 6.83 -32.67
C ILE A 272 -21.88 7.98 -31.68
N PHE A 273 -21.81 7.69 -30.38
CA PHE A 273 -21.69 8.72 -29.36
C PHE A 273 -20.30 9.34 -29.30
N HIS A 274 -20.21 10.57 -28.79
CA HIS A 274 -18.94 11.19 -28.43
C HIS A 274 -18.21 10.36 -27.35
N GLU A 275 -16.87 10.45 -27.34
CA GLU A 275 -16.01 9.65 -26.43
C GLU A 275 -16.38 9.82 -24.95
N ASP A 276 -16.89 10.99 -24.55
CA ASP A 276 -17.32 11.27 -23.18
C ASP A 276 -18.51 10.41 -22.73
N ILE A 277 -19.51 10.24 -23.60
CA ILE A 277 -20.69 9.40 -23.33
C ILE A 277 -20.31 7.93 -23.39
N LYS A 278 -19.45 7.56 -24.36
CA LYS A 278 -18.92 6.21 -24.48
C LYS A 278 -18.21 5.76 -23.21
N LYS A 279 -17.29 6.58 -22.69
CA LYS A 279 -16.57 6.31 -21.45
C LYS A 279 -17.50 6.13 -20.24
N GLN A 280 -18.57 6.91 -20.15
CA GLN A 280 -19.57 6.79 -19.07
C GLN A 280 -20.35 5.49 -19.16
N ILE A 281 -20.80 5.11 -20.36
CA ILE A 281 -21.49 3.84 -20.58
C ILE A 281 -20.52 2.67 -20.30
N GLN A 282 -19.29 2.71 -20.80
CA GLN A 282 -18.30 1.65 -20.57
C GLN A 282 -17.99 1.41 -19.09
N ASN A 283 -17.85 2.47 -18.29
CA ASN A 283 -17.65 2.36 -16.83
C ASN A 283 -18.81 1.62 -16.13
N LEU A 284 -20.05 1.73 -16.64
CA LEU A 284 -21.17 0.93 -16.14
C LEU A 284 -20.99 -0.55 -16.53
N LEU A 285 -20.53 -0.84 -17.74
CA LEU A 285 -20.58 -2.20 -18.29
C LEU A 285 -19.54 -3.16 -17.69
N GLU A 286 -18.47 -2.63 -17.10
CA GLU A 286 -17.40 -3.42 -16.50
C GLU A 286 -17.85 -4.36 -15.35
N ASN A 287 -19.07 -4.22 -14.83
CA ASN A 287 -19.69 -5.06 -13.78
C ASN A 287 -18.76 -5.39 -12.57
N LYS A 288 -17.88 -4.44 -12.24
CA LYS A 288 -16.99 -4.48 -11.07
C LYS A 288 -17.74 -4.03 -9.82
N GLN A 289 -17.17 -4.30 -8.64
CA GLN A 289 -17.69 -3.69 -7.40
C GLN A 289 -17.52 -2.17 -7.46
N LYS A 290 -18.54 -1.44 -7.04
CA LYS A 290 -18.58 0.02 -6.98
C LYS A 290 -19.23 0.44 -5.66
N ILE A 291 -18.95 1.67 -5.22
CA ILE A 291 -19.76 2.31 -4.18
C ILE A 291 -21.09 2.66 -4.82
N LEU A 292 -22.15 1.97 -4.41
CA LEU A 292 -23.48 2.13 -4.96
C LEU A 292 -24.21 3.30 -4.29
N MET A 293 -23.99 3.54 -3.00
CA MET A 293 -24.74 4.54 -2.23
C MET A 293 -23.93 4.98 -1.00
N THR A 294 -24.15 6.21 -0.54
CA THR A 294 -23.58 6.73 0.71
C THR A 294 -24.66 7.32 1.61
N GLY A 295 -24.47 7.26 2.93
CA GLY A 295 -25.46 7.80 3.86
C GLY A 295 -24.89 8.21 5.22
N VAL A 296 -25.64 9.07 5.89
CA VAL A 296 -25.38 9.54 7.26
C VAL A 296 -26.58 9.23 8.13
N THR A 297 -26.37 8.45 9.19
CA THR A 297 -27.38 8.12 10.18
C THR A 297 -27.08 8.87 11.48
N LYS A 298 -27.95 9.82 11.84
CA LYS A 298 -27.85 10.56 13.11
C LYS A 298 -28.35 9.70 14.26
N LEU A 299 -27.62 9.72 15.37
CA LEU A 299 -27.92 8.89 16.53
C LEU A 299 -28.53 9.78 17.63
N SER A 300 -29.79 9.51 17.97
CA SER A 300 -30.60 10.36 18.85
C SER A 300 -30.32 10.16 20.34
N SER A 301 -29.49 9.19 20.74
CA SER A 301 -29.12 8.94 22.14
C SER A 301 -27.79 8.19 22.27
N SER A 302 -26.95 8.59 23.23
CA SER A 302 -25.73 7.87 23.61
C SER A 302 -26.00 6.47 24.24
N LYS A 303 -27.26 6.17 24.61
CA LYS A 303 -27.65 4.90 25.23
C LYS A 303 -28.12 3.84 24.23
N ILE A 304 -28.63 4.25 23.07
CA ILE A 304 -29.15 3.33 22.07
C ILE A 304 -27.97 2.84 21.23
N ARG A 305 -27.73 1.52 21.23
CA ARG A 305 -26.63 0.86 20.50
C ARG A 305 -27.09 0.15 19.23
N TYR A 306 -28.34 0.32 18.82
CA TYR A 306 -28.96 -0.33 17.68
C TYR A 306 -29.83 0.65 16.89
N TYR A 307 -29.63 0.76 15.58
CA TYR A 307 -30.39 1.65 14.69
C TYR A 307 -30.75 0.94 13.38
N ARG A 308 -31.99 1.06 12.92
CA ARG A 308 -32.41 0.55 11.60
C ARG A 308 -32.32 1.67 10.57
N VAL A 309 -31.67 1.39 9.44
CA VAL A 309 -31.70 2.21 8.23
C VAL A 309 -32.68 1.55 7.27
N GLU A 310 -33.71 2.28 6.84
CA GLU A 310 -34.75 1.78 5.94
C GLU A 310 -34.66 2.49 4.59
N PHE A 311 -34.71 1.72 3.51
CA PHE A 311 -34.80 2.23 2.15
C PHE A 311 -36.26 2.35 1.75
N GLU A 312 -36.66 3.50 1.22
CA GLU A 312 -38.01 3.69 0.69
C GLU A 312 -38.25 2.84 -0.56
N ASN A 313 -39.44 2.26 -0.70
CA ASN A 313 -39.97 1.65 -1.93
C ASN A 313 -39.10 0.58 -2.64
N TYR A 314 -38.51 -0.36 -1.91
CA TYR A 314 -37.71 -1.46 -2.49
C TYR A 314 -36.66 -0.95 -3.50
N LEU A 315 -35.93 0.09 -3.10
CA LEU A 315 -34.92 0.78 -3.91
C LEU A 315 -33.92 -0.18 -4.59
N LEU A 316 -33.63 -1.32 -3.97
CA LEU A 316 -32.68 -2.33 -4.42
C LEU A 316 -33.40 -3.57 -4.96
N THR A 317 -32.83 -4.21 -5.99
CA THR A 317 -33.34 -5.47 -6.56
C THR A 317 -32.75 -6.72 -5.90
N SER A 318 -31.67 -6.58 -5.14
CA SER A 318 -30.97 -7.68 -4.45
C SER A 318 -30.28 -7.18 -3.17
N ASP A 319 -30.08 -8.07 -2.20
CA ASP A 319 -29.31 -7.87 -0.98
C ASP A 319 -27.83 -8.28 -1.09
N ASP A 320 -27.35 -8.58 -2.31
CA ASP A 320 -25.95 -8.89 -2.63
C ASP A 320 -25.06 -7.63 -2.58
N TYR A 321 -24.98 -7.02 -1.40
CA TYR A 321 -24.17 -5.86 -1.11
C TYR A 321 -23.48 -5.96 0.25
N GLN A 322 -22.42 -5.17 0.41
CA GLN A 322 -21.66 -5.00 1.64
C GLN A 322 -21.78 -3.56 2.14
N ILE A 323 -21.59 -3.36 3.44
CA ILE A 323 -21.63 -2.03 4.05
C ILE A 323 -20.34 -1.83 4.82
N ILE A 324 -19.72 -0.68 4.60
CA ILE A 324 -18.62 -0.17 5.41
C ILE A 324 -19.04 1.16 6.02
N GLY A 325 -18.46 1.53 7.16
CA GLY A 325 -18.77 2.79 7.79
C GLY A 325 -17.95 3.06 9.04
N SER A 326 -18.14 4.24 9.62
CA SER A 326 -17.43 4.69 10.81
C SER A 326 -18.30 5.63 11.63
N ILE A 327 -17.99 5.69 12.92
CA ILE A 327 -18.65 6.58 13.87
C ILE A 327 -17.94 7.92 13.86
N ILE A 328 -18.72 8.98 13.86
CA ILE A 328 -18.28 10.37 13.83
C ILE A 328 -18.84 11.09 15.05
N VAL A 329 -17.97 11.83 15.73
CA VAL A 329 -18.31 12.75 16.80
C VAL A 329 -17.75 14.12 16.43
N ASN A 330 -18.59 15.15 16.39
CA ASN A 330 -18.17 16.53 16.04
C ASN A 330 -17.40 16.64 14.71
N ASN A 331 -17.82 15.89 13.69
CA ASN A 331 -17.19 15.81 12.36
C ASN A 331 -15.80 15.16 12.30
N GLU A 332 -15.35 14.52 13.38
CA GLU A 332 -14.14 13.71 13.40
C GLU A 332 -14.46 12.23 13.62
N ARG A 333 -13.64 11.36 13.01
CA ARG A 333 -13.76 9.91 13.17
C ARG A 333 -13.45 9.54 14.62
N PHE A 334 -14.28 8.69 15.22
CA PHE A 334 -14.17 8.29 16.63
C PHE A 334 -13.82 6.80 16.72
N ASP A 335 -12.54 6.48 16.91
CA ASP A 335 -12.01 5.11 16.82
C ASP A 335 -12.22 4.26 18.09
N ASP A 336 -12.67 4.85 19.20
CA ASP A 336 -12.95 4.13 20.47
C ASP A 336 -14.24 3.29 20.42
N LEU A 337 -15.07 3.51 19.39
CA LEU A 337 -16.28 2.75 19.12
C LEU A 337 -16.17 2.02 17.79
N SER A 338 -16.75 0.82 17.72
CA SER A 338 -16.90 0.08 16.47
C SER A 338 -18.36 0.06 16.03
N VAL A 339 -18.54 0.05 14.71
CA VAL A 339 -19.85 -0.11 14.07
C VAL A 339 -19.90 -1.44 13.33
N LYS A 340 -20.96 -2.21 13.56
CA LYS A 340 -21.29 -3.43 12.82
C LYS A 340 -22.59 -3.23 12.03
N PHE A 341 -22.68 -3.87 10.88
CA PHE A 341 -23.85 -3.83 10.01
C PHE A 341 -24.44 -5.24 9.88
N HIS A 342 -25.70 -5.41 10.28
CA HIS A 342 -26.40 -6.70 10.30
C HIS A 342 -27.79 -6.59 9.64
N MET A 343 -28.45 -7.74 9.45
CA MET A 343 -29.82 -7.84 8.93
C MET A 343 -30.03 -7.07 7.62
N LYS A 344 -29.10 -7.27 6.67
CA LYS A 344 -29.16 -6.69 5.33
C LYS A 344 -30.35 -7.28 4.56
N SER A 345 -31.10 -6.42 3.88
CA SER A 345 -32.17 -6.79 2.96
C SER A 345 -32.29 -5.74 1.85
N ILE A 346 -33.14 -5.99 0.86
CA ILE A 346 -33.51 -4.99 -0.16
C ILE A 346 -34.19 -3.73 0.43
N SER A 347 -34.67 -3.81 1.68
CA SER A 347 -35.35 -2.72 2.39
C SER A 347 -34.46 -1.98 3.40
N GLY A 348 -33.19 -2.36 3.54
CA GLY A 348 -32.25 -1.68 4.43
C GLY A 348 -31.42 -2.61 5.30
N PHE A 349 -30.85 -2.07 6.35
CA PHE A 349 -29.91 -2.78 7.23
C PHE A 349 -29.93 -2.19 8.64
N SER A 350 -29.31 -2.88 9.58
CA SER A 350 -29.22 -2.46 10.97
C SER A 350 -27.78 -2.16 11.38
N ILE A 351 -27.61 -1.07 12.12
CA ILE A 351 -26.35 -0.56 12.66
C ILE A 351 -26.28 -0.95 14.14
N ILE A 352 -25.19 -1.60 14.54
CA ILE A 352 -24.91 -2.00 15.92
C ILE A 352 -23.62 -1.34 16.37
N ILE A 353 -23.63 -0.66 17.52
CA ILE A 353 -22.44 0.02 18.08
C ILE A 353 -21.87 -0.82 19.23
N LYS A 354 -20.59 -1.17 19.15
CA LYS A 354 -19.86 -1.91 20.20
C LYS A 354 -18.69 -1.06 20.75
N GLU A 355 -18.47 -1.14 22.05
CA GLU A 355 -17.42 -0.41 22.79
C GLU A 355 -16.20 -1.30 23.01
N TYR A 356 -15.00 -0.84 22.63
CA TYR A 356 -13.76 -1.57 22.88
C TYR A 356 -13.35 -1.59 24.36
N LYS A 357 -13.75 -0.56 25.13
CA LYS A 357 -13.52 -0.42 26.58
C LYS A 357 -14.70 0.32 27.20
N LYS A 358 -14.97 0.05 28.49
CA LYS A 358 -15.97 0.80 29.26
C LYS A 358 -15.56 2.28 29.26
N LEU A 359 -16.32 3.14 28.58
CA LEU A 359 -16.04 4.56 28.58
C LEU A 359 -16.40 5.14 29.95
N ASP A 360 -15.40 5.62 30.69
CA ASP A 360 -15.61 6.26 32.01
C ASP A 360 -16.30 7.64 31.91
N LYS A 361 -16.56 8.16 30.70
CA LYS A 361 -17.13 9.48 30.44
C LYS A 361 -18.21 9.42 29.36
N GLU A 362 -19.30 10.17 29.53
CA GLU A 362 -20.31 10.36 28.49
C GLU A 362 -19.70 11.06 27.26
N ILE A 363 -19.99 10.54 26.06
CA ILE A 363 -19.60 11.14 24.79
C ILE A 363 -20.37 12.45 24.63
N LYS A 364 -19.64 13.57 24.57
CA LYS A 364 -20.20 14.91 24.34
C LYS A 364 -20.10 15.28 22.86
N GLY A 365 -21.24 15.39 22.17
CA GLY A 365 -21.29 15.84 20.78
C GLY A 365 -22.36 15.12 19.95
N ASP A 366 -22.52 15.58 18.70
CA ASP A 366 -23.41 14.96 17.73
C ASP A 366 -22.80 13.65 17.21
N LEU A 367 -23.35 12.53 17.65
CA LEU A 367 -22.93 11.19 17.23
C LEU A 367 -23.64 10.82 15.92
N LYS A 368 -22.87 10.49 14.88
CA LYS A 368 -23.37 10.09 13.57
C LYS A 368 -22.62 8.86 13.08
N VAL A 369 -23.28 8.02 12.28
CA VAL A 369 -22.62 6.95 11.53
C VAL A 369 -22.65 7.33 10.06
N VAL A 370 -21.47 7.44 9.47
CA VAL A 370 -21.33 7.52 8.01
C VAL A 370 -21.12 6.11 7.48
N TRP A 371 -21.80 5.77 6.39
CA TRP A 371 -21.73 4.46 5.78
C TRP A 371 -21.76 4.52 4.25
N GLN A 372 -21.23 3.47 3.62
CA GLN A 372 -21.26 3.24 2.17
C GLN A 372 -21.70 1.83 1.86
N LEU A 373 -22.57 1.72 0.86
CA LEU A 373 -23.02 0.46 0.30
C LEU A 373 -22.16 0.13 -0.91
N ILE A 374 -21.47 -1.02 -0.87
CA ILE A 374 -20.58 -1.50 -1.93
C ILE A 374 -21.17 -2.77 -2.53
N GLY A 375 -21.24 -2.83 -3.86
CA GLY A 375 -21.77 -3.99 -4.56
C GLY A 375 -21.57 -3.88 -6.06
N LYS A 376 -22.04 -4.87 -6.81
CA LYS A 376 -22.07 -4.79 -8.27
C LYS A 376 -23.34 -4.06 -8.70
N PRO A 377 -23.23 -2.92 -9.41
CA PRO A 377 -24.40 -2.13 -9.78
C PRO A 377 -25.48 -2.92 -10.52
N LYS A 378 -25.09 -3.82 -11.44
CA LYS A 378 -26.01 -4.67 -12.21
C LYS A 378 -26.76 -5.67 -11.34
N SER A 379 -26.12 -6.24 -10.32
CA SER A 379 -26.74 -7.20 -9.40
C SER A 379 -27.72 -6.53 -8.44
N VAL A 380 -27.30 -5.41 -7.85
CA VAL A 380 -28.06 -4.70 -6.80
C VAL A 380 -29.16 -3.81 -7.39
N GLY A 381 -29.03 -3.40 -8.65
CA GLY A 381 -30.03 -2.60 -9.36
C GLY A 381 -30.04 -1.12 -8.96
N TYR A 382 -28.96 -0.63 -8.35
CA TYR A 382 -28.81 0.77 -7.92
C TYR A 382 -27.37 1.23 -8.07
N PHE A 383 -27.16 2.49 -8.48
CA PHE A 383 -25.84 3.11 -8.49
C PHE A 383 -25.99 4.62 -8.33
N SER A 384 -25.47 5.28 -7.29
CA SER A 384 -25.69 6.71 -7.08
C SER A 384 -24.95 7.57 -8.09
N LYS A 385 -25.59 8.64 -8.58
CA LYS A 385 -24.93 9.65 -9.43
C LYS A 385 -23.74 10.32 -8.74
N HIS A 386 -23.73 10.33 -7.40
CA HIS A 386 -22.69 10.97 -6.60
C HIS A 386 -21.41 10.10 -6.51
N THR A 387 -21.53 8.79 -6.69
CA THR A 387 -20.42 7.84 -6.47
C THR A 387 -19.90 7.19 -7.75
N ARG A 388 -20.66 7.27 -8.85
CA ARG A 388 -20.37 6.66 -10.17
C ARG A 388 -18.98 6.91 -10.73
N ASN A 389 -18.38 8.05 -10.40
CA ASN A 389 -17.05 8.43 -10.89
C ASN A 389 -15.91 7.88 -10.04
N ASN A 390 -16.17 7.22 -8.91
CA ASN A 390 -15.11 6.69 -8.04
C ASN A 390 -14.80 5.23 -8.40
N GLU A 391 -13.52 4.88 -8.41
CA GLU A 391 -13.09 3.50 -8.63
C GLU A 391 -12.92 2.78 -7.30
N VAL A 392 -13.31 1.51 -7.28
CA VAL A 392 -13.23 0.66 -6.11
C VAL A 392 -12.63 -0.67 -6.52
N PHE A 393 -11.60 -1.08 -5.80
CA PHE A 393 -10.97 -2.39 -5.95
C PHE A 393 -11.14 -3.14 -4.64
N ASN A 394 -11.49 -4.42 -4.72
CA ASN A 394 -11.60 -5.26 -3.53
C ASN A 394 -10.59 -6.40 -3.56
N THR A 395 -10.07 -6.73 -2.39
CA THR A 395 -9.32 -7.96 -2.15
C THR A 395 -9.81 -8.59 -0.85
N GLU A 396 -9.78 -9.91 -0.76
CA GLU A 396 -10.17 -10.62 0.45
C GLU A 396 -9.07 -11.59 0.87
N PHE A 397 -8.94 -11.78 2.17
CA PHE A 397 -8.02 -12.75 2.74
C PHE A 397 -8.60 -13.35 4.02
N VAL A 398 -8.18 -14.57 4.32
CA VAL A 398 -8.57 -15.28 5.53
C VAL A 398 -7.37 -15.32 6.47
N THR A 399 -7.61 -14.98 7.73
CA THR A 399 -6.58 -15.00 8.78
C THR A 399 -7.10 -15.71 10.02
N GLU A 400 -6.19 -16.32 10.77
CA GLU A 400 -6.48 -16.77 12.12
C GLU A 400 -6.71 -15.55 13.01
N ILE A 401 -7.65 -15.68 13.94
CA ILE A 401 -7.97 -14.62 14.89
C ILE A 401 -6.79 -14.50 15.88
N PRO A 402 -6.13 -13.33 15.97
CA PRO A 402 -4.98 -13.18 16.85
C PRO A 402 -5.41 -13.15 18.31
N GLU A 403 -4.58 -13.66 19.23
CA GLU A 403 -4.83 -13.51 20.68
C GLU A 403 -4.85 -12.03 21.10
N GLN A 404 -3.98 -11.20 20.52
CA GLN A 404 -3.92 -9.76 20.79
C GLN A 404 -3.77 -8.95 19.51
N LYS A 405 -2.78 -9.30 18.69
CA LYS A 405 -2.46 -8.56 17.48
C LYS A 405 -1.70 -9.42 16.48
N ILE A 406 -2.01 -9.27 15.19
CA ILE A 406 -1.17 -9.74 14.08
C ILE A 406 -0.92 -8.59 13.09
N SER A 407 0.28 -8.55 12.52
CA SER A 407 0.63 -7.61 11.44
C SER A 407 0.75 -8.39 10.14
N LEU A 408 0.13 -7.91 9.07
CA LEU A 408 0.05 -8.56 7.77
C LEU A 408 0.42 -7.61 6.65
N GLN A 409 1.01 -8.17 5.59
CA GLN A 409 1.23 -7.49 4.31
C GLN A 409 0.34 -8.15 3.26
N ILE A 410 -0.48 -7.35 2.58
CA ILE A 410 -1.43 -7.84 1.60
C ILE A 410 -1.09 -7.26 0.23
N ASP A 411 -0.90 -8.14 -0.75
CA ASP A 411 -0.78 -7.77 -2.15
C ASP A 411 -2.16 -7.44 -2.75
N VAL A 412 -2.22 -6.32 -3.44
CA VAL A 412 -3.36 -5.89 -4.24
C VAL A 412 -3.03 -5.95 -5.73
N LYS A 413 -4.06 -6.05 -6.57
CA LYS A 413 -3.87 -6.16 -8.02
C LYS A 413 -3.33 -4.87 -8.66
N GLU A 414 -3.77 -3.73 -8.12
CA GLU A 414 -3.51 -2.40 -8.66
C GLU A 414 -2.38 -1.68 -7.92
N GLU A 415 -1.69 -0.80 -8.63
CA GLU A 415 -0.69 0.08 -8.03
C GLU A 415 -1.36 1.23 -7.29
N LEU A 416 -1.05 1.37 -6.00
CA LEU A 416 -1.73 2.26 -5.07
C LEU A 416 -1.05 3.63 -5.02
N SER A 417 -1.84 4.69 -5.18
CA SER A 417 -1.39 6.06 -4.94
C SER A 417 -1.67 6.50 -3.49
N PRO A 418 -0.98 7.53 -2.97
CA PRO A 418 -1.26 8.09 -1.63
C PRO A 418 -2.69 8.63 -1.46
N ASP A 419 -3.36 8.99 -2.57
CA ASP A 419 -4.71 9.56 -2.52
C ASP A 419 -5.82 8.54 -2.34
N PHE A 420 -5.49 7.25 -2.42
CA PHE A 420 -6.45 6.18 -2.21
C PHE A 420 -6.90 6.11 -0.75
N ILE A 421 -8.08 5.55 -0.55
CA ILE A 421 -8.66 5.29 0.77
C ILE A 421 -8.81 3.80 0.93
N ILE A 422 -8.31 3.26 2.04
CA ILE A 422 -8.43 1.85 2.39
C ILE A 422 -9.52 1.69 3.46
N ALA A 423 -10.59 1.00 3.11
CA ALA A 423 -11.64 0.60 4.03
C ALA A 423 -11.68 -0.91 4.20
N THR A 424 -12.16 -1.37 5.36
CA THR A 424 -12.08 -2.78 5.74
C THR A 424 -13.43 -3.26 6.28
N SER A 425 -13.82 -4.49 5.93
CA SER A 425 -14.96 -5.19 6.49
C SER A 425 -14.54 -6.58 6.97
N ILE A 426 -15.16 -7.07 8.04
CA ILE A 426 -14.84 -8.37 8.66
C ILE A 426 -16.09 -9.25 8.63
N GLN A 427 -15.93 -10.47 8.13
CA GLN A 427 -16.95 -11.51 8.15
C GLN A 427 -16.51 -12.64 9.08
N TYR A 428 -17.38 -12.98 10.04
CA TYR A 428 -17.16 -14.06 10.99
C TYR A 428 -17.83 -15.35 10.50
N PRO A 429 -17.32 -16.53 10.88
CA PRO A 429 -18.02 -17.79 10.67
C PRO A 429 -19.40 -17.77 11.34
N PRO A 430 -20.38 -18.59 10.91
CA PRO A 430 -21.71 -18.69 11.52
C PRO A 430 -21.74 -19.27 12.95
N THR A 431 -20.62 -19.27 13.68
CA THR A 431 -20.53 -19.77 15.07
C THR A 431 -21.12 -18.75 16.04
N ASN A 432 -21.61 -19.22 17.18
CA ASN A 432 -22.37 -18.41 18.17
C ASN A 432 -21.56 -17.28 18.86
N TYR A 433 -20.30 -17.05 18.46
CA TYR A 433 -19.41 -16.08 19.09
C TYR A 433 -18.78 -15.14 18.06
N GLU A 434 -19.06 -13.83 18.18
CA GLU A 434 -18.48 -12.81 17.31
C GLU A 434 -17.34 -12.08 18.02
N TYR A 435 -16.11 -12.31 17.59
CA TYR A 435 -14.93 -11.61 18.10
C TYR A 435 -14.99 -10.09 17.85
N MET A 436 -14.24 -9.34 18.66
CA MET A 436 -14.05 -7.90 18.61
C MET A 436 -12.71 -7.56 17.94
N LEU A 437 -12.70 -7.58 16.61
CA LEU A 437 -11.52 -7.26 15.81
C LEU A 437 -11.53 -5.81 15.31
N GLN A 438 -10.35 -5.19 15.27
CA GLN A 438 -10.09 -3.90 14.61
C GLN A 438 -8.99 -4.06 13.58
N VAL A 439 -9.21 -3.56 12.36
CA VAL A 439 -8.19 -3.51 11.30
C VAL A 439 -7.64 -2.09 11.18
N VAL A 440 -6.32 -1.94 11.32
CA VAL A 440 -5.60 -0.65 11.26
C VAL A 440 -4.62 -0.71 10.10
N VAL A 441 -4.80 0.14 9.09
CA VAL A 441 -3.93 0.24 7.92
C VAL A 441 -2.75 1.14 8.30
N LYS A 442 -1.53 0.64 8.13
CA LYS A 442 -0.29 1.35 8.51
C LYS A 442 0.28 2.17 7.39
N SER A 443 0.37 1.57 6.22
CA SER A 443 0.98 2.13 5.02
C SER A 443 0.56 1.33 3.81
N TRP A 444 0.74 1.92 2.63
CA TRP A 444 0.76 1.18 1.40
C TRP A 444 1.74 1.81 0.43
N SER A 445 2.36 0.99 -0.41
CA SER A 445 3.22 1.47 -1.49
C SER A 445 3.28 0.44 -2.60
N GLY A 446 3.28 0.91 -3.86
CA GLY A 446 3.18 0.02 -5.00
C GLY A 446 1.91 -0.83 -4.89
N LYS A 447 2.07 -2.14 -4.80
CA LYS A 447 0.95 -3.10 -4.71
C LYS A 447 0.75 -3.69 -3.31
N ILE A 448 1.41 -3.16 -2.29
CA ILE A 448 1.42 -3.75 -0.94
C ILE A 448 0.69 -2.82 0.03
N ILE A 449 -0.19 -3.41 0.85
CA ILE A 449 -0.82 -2.76 2.01
C ILE A 449 -0.31 -3.41 3.30
N ASP A 450 0.24 -2.61 4.20
CA ASP A 450 0.61 -3.02 5.55
C ASP A 450 -0.56 -2.76 6.51
N LEU A 451 -0.97 -3.78 7.26
CA LEU A 451 -2.08 -3.67 8.21
C LEU A 451 -1.83 -4.43 9.52
N ASP A 452 -2.44 -3.93 10.59
CA ASP A 452 -2.55 -4.59 11.88
C ASP A 452 -3.98 -5.05 12.09
N ILE A 453 -4.17 -6.26 12.63
CA ILE A 453 -5.44 -6.75 13.14
C ILE A 453 -5.29 -6.91 14.64
N ILE A 454 -6.12 -6.22 15.40
CA ILE A 454 -6.10 -6.19 16.86
C ILE A 454 -7.35 -6.90 17.37
N ASN A 455 -7.19 -7.86 18.26
CA ASN A 455 -8.29 -8.52 18.97
C ASN A 455 -8.43 -7.91 20.37
N PHE A 456 -9.67 -7.51 20.70
CA PHE A 456 -10.01 -6.92 21.99
C PHE A 456 -10.72 -7.89 22.95
N ASP A 457 -11.00 -9.13 22.51
CA ASP A 457 -11.59 -10.17 23.35
C ASP A 457 -10.52 -11.08 23.96
N SER A 458 -10.70 -11.46 25.22
CA SER A 458 -9.75 -12.24 26.03
C SER A 458 -10.28 -13.63 26.37
N PHE A 459 -10.51 -14.48 25.36
CA PHE A 459 -11.04 -15.84 25.59
C PHE A 459 -10.14 -16.92 24.99
N ASP A 460 -10.04 -18.05 25.71
CA ASP A 460 -9.08 -19.16 25.52
C ASP A 460 -9.56 -20.27 24.55
N ASP A 461 -10.63 -20.06 23.79
CA ASP A 461 -11.17 -21.12 22.92
C ASP A 461 -10.54 -21.12 21.50
N THR A 462 -10.61 -22.30 20.88
CA THR A 462 -9.94 -22.72 19.63
C THR A 462 -9.82 -21.63 18.54
N PRO A 463 -8.71 -21.59 17.77
CA PRO A 463 -8.49 -20.57 16.75
C PRO A 463 -9.56 -20.62 15.65
N ASP A 464 -10.50 -19.69 15.72
CA ASP A 464 -11.43 -19.41 14.63
C ASP A 464 -10.72 -18.59 13.54
N LYS A 465 -11.25 -18.68 12.32
CA LYS A 465 -10.77 -17.90 11.17
C LYS A 465 -11.73 -16.76 10.88
N ALA A 466 -11.20 -15.57 10.60
CA ALA A 466 -11.97 -14.43 10.13
C ALA A 466 -11.65 -14.16 8.65
N CYS A 467 -12.67 -13.86 7.86
CA CYS A 467 -12.50 -13.36 6.50
C CYS A 467 -12.52 -11.83 6.51
N ILE A 468 -11.48 -11.20 5.97
CA ILE A 468 -11.33 -9.75 5.94
C ILE A 468 -11.39 -9.30 4.48
N GLN A 469 -12.31 -8.37 4.20
CA GLN A 469 -12.45 -7.73 2.92
C GLN A 469 -11.84 -6.33 2.98
N LEU A 470 -10.91 -6.04 2.09
CA LEU A 470 -10.30 -4.74 1.88
C LEU A 470 -10.90 -4.08 0.65
N TYR A 471 -11.25 -2.81 0.78
CA TYR A 471 -11.76 -1.95 -0.27
C TYR A 471 -10.79 -0.79 -0.47
N VAL A 472 -10.17 -0.74 -1.65
CA VAL A 472 -9.32 0.35 -2.11
C VAL A 472 -10.18 1.29 -2.94
N ILE A 473 -10.36 2.52 -2.47
CA ILE A 473 -11.21 3.52 -3.12
C ILE A 473 -10.31 4.61 -3.69
N ASN A 474 -10.38 4.82 -5.01
CA ASN A 474 -9.78 5.98 -5.67
C ASN A 474 -10.88 7.04 -5.84
N PRO A 475 -10.82 8.16 -5.09
CA PRO A 475 -11.87 9.16 -5.11
C PRO A 475 -11.79 10.09 -6.34
N ASN A 476 -10.92 9.81 -7.32
CA ASN A 476 -10.76 10.59 -8.56
C ASN A 476 -10.68 12.12 -8.29
N GLN A 477 -9.82 12.50 -7.34
CA GLN A 477 -9.59 13.88 -6.85
C GLN A 477 -10.75 14.55 -6.11
N GLN A 478 -11.82 13.82 -5.76
CA GLN A 478 -12.89 14.34 -4.91
C GLN A 478 -12.49 14.25 -3.43
N GLU A 479 -12.71 15.31 -2.65
CA GLU A 479 -12.49 15.29 -1.19
C GLU A 479 -13.74 14.85 -0.41
N SER A 480 -14.91 14.97 -1.02
CA SER A 480 -16.20 14.64 -0.41
C SER A 480 -17.25 14.24 -1.44
N VAL A 481 -18.32 13.62 -0.96
CA VAL A 481 -19.50 13.22 -1.74
C VAL A 481 -20.78 13.57 -0.99
N ILE A 482 -21.84 13.94 -1.69
CA ILE A 482 -23.15 14.20 -1.07
C ILE A 482 -23.77 12.86 -0.68
N ALA A 483 -24.23 12.74 0.57
CA ALA A 483 -24.95 11.57 1.05
C ALA A 483 -26.30 11.43 0.32
N ASP A 484 -26.58 10.25 -0.20
CA ASP A 484 -27.92 9.90 -0.71
C ASP A 484 -28.94 9.89 0.44
N PHE A 485 -28.49 9.56 1.65
CA PHE A 485 -29.30 9.53 2.86
C PHE A 485 -28.78 10.51 3.93
N GLY A 486 -29.63 11.45 4.36
CA GLY A 486 -29.30 12.42 5.42
C GLY A 486 -28.79 13.78 4.95
N SER A 487 -28.79 14.05 3.63
CA SER A 487 -28.51 15.33 2.95
C SER A 487 -27.22 16.08 3.34
N GLU A 488 -26.30 15.42 4.05
CA GLU A 488 -25.02 15.97 4.48
C GLU A 488 -23.89 15.59 3.51
N GLN A 489 -22.82 16.40 3.46
CA GLN A 489 -21.60 16.03 2.75
C GLN A 489 -20.79 15.03 3.57
N VAL A 490 -20.39 13.94 2.94
CA VAL A 490 -19.56 12.89 3.50
C VAL A 490 -18.13 13.07 2.99
N LEU A 491 -17.20 13.38 3.90
CA LEU A 491 -15.78 13.43 3.57
C LEU A 491 -15.24 12.00 3.42
N TRP A 492 -14.49 11.73 2.36
CA TRP A 492 -13.95 10.39 2.11
C TRP A 492 -13.04 9.86 3.22
N LYS A 493 -12.32 10.77 3.91
CA LYS A 493 -11.47 10.46 5.07
C LYS A 493 -12.23 9.90 6.28
N LEU A 494 -13.56 10.05 6.32
CA LEU A 494 -14.39 9.56 7.42
C LEU A 494 -14.81 8.10 7.24
N ILE A 495 -14.62 7.53 6.05
CA ILE A 495 -15.18 6.22 5.66
C ILE A 495 -14.11 5.12 5.68
N GLY A 496 -12.87 5.50 5.43
CA GLY A 496 -11.72 4.61 5.46
C GLY A 496 -10.47 5.37 5.90
N GLN A 497 -9.35 4.67 5.89
CA GLN A 497 -8.04 5.25 6.19
C GLN A 497 -7.49 5.79 4.87
N LYS A 498 -7.44 7.13 4.72
CA LYS A 498 -6.61 7.76 3.68
C LYS A 498 -5.16 7.71 4.17
N LEU A 499 -4.19 7.67 3.27
CA LEU A 499 -2.84 8.01 3.65
C LEU A 499 -3.00 9.45 4.10
N GLY A 500 -2.93 9.71 5.41
CA GLY A 500 -2.90 11.07 5.88
C GLY A 500 -1.81 11.79 5.11
N SER A 501 -1.87 13.10 5.01
CA SER A 501 -0.68 13.90 4.65
C SER A 501 0.43 13.74 5.71
N GLY A 502 0.77 12.53 6.14
CA GLY A 502 2.09 12.06 5.81
C GLY A 502 2.21 12.04 4.29
N THR A 503 2.69 13.16 3.74
CA THR A 503 3.88 13.04 2.89
C THR A 503 4.71 11.87 3.41
N LEU A 504 5.32 11.04 2.54
CA LEU A 504 6.58 10.37 2.94
C LEU A 504 7.25 11.38 3.86
N PRO A 505 7.36 11.12 5.19
CA PRO A 505 7.61 12.20 6.12
C PRO A 505 8.79 12.92 5.51
N ASP A 506 8.66 14.23 5.31
CA ASP A 506 9.66 15.01 4.56
C ASP A 506 10.89 15.06 5.44
N ILE A 507 11.52 13.89 5.58
CA ILE A 507 12.59 13.55 6.48
C ILE A 507 13.78 14.03 5.71
N ARG A 508 14.22 15.21 6.12
CA ARG A 508 15.42 15.83 5.61
C ARG A 508 16.61 15.42 6.46
N VAL A 509 16.37 15.02 7.71
CA VAL A 509 17.41 14.69 8.68
C VAL A 509 17.06 13.40 9.42
N VAL A 510 18.04 12.52 9.56
CA VAL A 510 17.96 11.36 10.46
C VAL A 510 18.81 11.63 11.68
N VAL A 511 18.30 11.31 12.87
CA VAL A 511 19.03 11.34 14.14
C VAL A 511 19.05 9.95 14.74
N GLY A 512 20.23 9.34 14.85
CA GLY A 512 20.43 8.13 15.64
C GLY A 512 20.81 8.49 17.07
N LEU A 513 19.92 8.26 18.02
CA LEU A 513 20.14 8.46 19.45
C LEU A 513 20.47 7.14 20.13
N ASP A 514 21.68 7.06 20.67
CA ASP A 514 22.06 6.02 21.61
C ASP A 514 21.75 6.49 23.04
N PHE A 515 20.62 6.02 23.57
CA PHE A 515 20.23 6.26 24.96
C PHE A 515 20.77 5.14 25.84
N GLY A 516 22.07 5.17 26.15
CA GLY A 516 22.74 4.13 26.93
C GLY A 516 22.50 4.24 28.44
N THR A 517 22.79 3.15 29.17
CA THR A 517 22.58 3.06 30.63
C THR A 517 23.43 4.03 31.43
N THR A 518 24.69 4.22 31.03
CA THR A 518 25.67 5.09 31.71
C THR A 518 26.03 6.33 30.91
N TYR A 519 26.03 6.23 29.58
CA TYR A 519 26.33 7.31 28.68
C TYR A 519 25.35 7.32 27.51
N SER A 520 24.98 8.51 27.06
CA SER A 520 24.16 8.69 25.86
C SER A 520 24.86 9.61 24.87
N GLY A 521 24.60 9.41 23.58
CA GLY A 521 25.05 10.30 22.52
C GLY A 521 24.23 10.11 21.27
N PHE A 522 24.33 11.06 20.34
CA PHE A 522 23.58 10.98 19.10
C PHE A 522 24.46 11.35 17.90
N ALA A 523 24.08 10.79 16.76
CA ALA A 523 24.59 11.16 15.46
C ALA A 523 23.44 11.65 14.59
N TYR A 524 23.76 12.44 13.58
CA TYR A 524 22.78 13.07 12.72
C TYR A 524 23.34 13.23 11.31
N CYS A 525 22.45 13.15 10.33
CA CYS A 525 22.80 13.22 8.92
C CYS A 525 21.66 13.86 8.14
N TYR A 526 22.00 14.73 7.18
CA TYR A 526 21.04 15.16 6.18
C TYR A 526 20.84 14.04 5.16
N VAL A 527 19.60 13.76 4.75
CA VAL A 527 19.27 12.59 3.92
C VAL A 527 19.96 12.64 2.56
N SER A 528 20.09 13.81 1.92
CA SER A 528 20.82 13.93 0.65
C SER A 528 22.35 13.82 0.79
N GLU A 529 22.87 13.78 2.02
CA GLU A 529 24.31 13.67 2.32
C GLU A 529 24.60 12.37 3.09
N GLU A 530 24.06 11.22 2.65
CA GLU A 530 24.12 9.93 3.38
C GLU A 530 25.53 9.50 3.87
N ARG A 531 26.59 10.02 3.26
CA ARG A 531 28.00 9.75 3.64
C ARG A 531 28.55 10.69 4.72
N ASN A 532 27.85 11.78 5.06
CA ASN A 532 28.31 12.85 5.95
C ASN A 532 27.66 12.77 7.35
N ILE A 533 27.74 11.60 7.98
CA ILE A 533 27.18 11.39 9.32
C ILE A 533 28.06 12.11 10.36
N ARG A 534 27.45 13.02 11.13
CA ARG A 534 28.12 13.76 12.20
C ARG A 534 27.69 13.22 13.55
N SER A 535 28.63 13.14 14.48
CA SER A 535 28.36 12.77 15.87
C SER A 535 28.48 14.01 16.73
N ASN A 536 27.56 14.20 17.70
CA ASN A 536 27.70 15.32 18.61
C ASN A 536 28.87 15.09 19.57
N ASP A 537 29.73 16.09 19.67
CA ASP A 537 30.88 16.11 20.57
C ASP A 537 30.89 17.33 21.52
N ASN A 538 29.86 18.17 21.44
CA ASN A 538 29.74 19.38 22.23
C ASN A 538 28.64 19.22 23.29
N TRP A 539 29.04 19.11 24.55
CA TRP A 539 28.16 18.97 25.70
C TRP A 539 28.41 20.09 26.71
N SER A 540 27.41 20.37 27.55
CA SER A 540 27.57 21.34 28.64
C SER A 540 28.66 20.85 29.60
N GLY A 541 29.80 21.54 29.65
CA GLY A 541 30.93 21.21 30.51
C GLY A 541 31.94 20.20 29.92
N GLU A 542 31.69 19.62 28.74
CA GLU A 542 32.60 18.68 28.08
C GLU A 542 32.61 18.91 26.57
N ILE A 543 33.77 19.30 26.01
CA ILE A 543 33.98 19.49 24.56
C ILE A 543 34.88 18.36 24.03
N GLY A 544 34.54 17.81 22.86
CA GLY A 544 35.28 16.75 22.18
C GLY A 544 34.92 15.32 22.63
N LYS A 545 33.93 15.16 23.53
CA LYS A 545 33.45 13.85 23.98
C LYS A 545 32.23 13.43 23.17
N LEU A 546 32.24 12.24 22.56
CA LEU A 546 31.13 11.77 21.69
C LEU A 546 29.84 11.40 22.44
N LYS A 547 29.90 11.28 23.77
CA LYS A 547 28.77 10.95 24.64
C LYS A 547 28.86 11.74 25.95
N THR A 548 27.72 11.98 26.58
CA THR A 548 27.60 12.55 27.93
C THR A 548 26.98 11.53 28.90
N LYS A 549 27.09 11.76 30.21
CA LYS A 549 26.57 10.85 31.25
C LYS A 549 25.04 10.76 31.24
N THR A 550 24.49 9.56 31.38
CA THR A 550 23.04 9.34 31.58
C THR A 550 22.65 9.59 33.04
N ALA A 551 22.75 10.85 33.46
CA ALA A 551 22.51 11.27 34.84
C ALA A 551 21.69 12.56 34.91
N LEU A 552 20.92 12.71 36.00
CA LEU A 552 20.09 13.87 36.30
C LEU A 552 20.30 14.33 37.75
N GLN A 553 20.14 15.61 38.00
CA GLN A 553 20.01 16.15 39.35
C GLN A 553 18.83 17.12 39.39
N TYR A 554 17.93 16.90 40.35
CA TYR A 554 16.74 17.71 40.51
C TYR A 554 16.92 18.85 41.52
N ASP A 555 15.96 19.76 41.53
CA ASP A 555 15.68 20.61 42.68
C ASP A 555 15.21 19.78 43.90
N ASN A 556 15.11 20.45 45.06
CA ASN A 556 14.82 19.80 46.33
C ASN A 556 13.43 19.13 46.36
N GLU A 557 12.51 19.61 45.51
CA GLU A 557 11.14 19.12 45.37
C GLU A 557 10.97 18.05 44.28
N TYR A 558 12.06 17.69 43.57
CA TYR A 558 12.04 16.75 42.43
C TYR A 558 11.15 17.18 41.25
N ASN A 559 10.81 18.46 41.18
CA ASN A 559 9.95 19.03 40.16
C ASN A 559 10.74 19.33 38.89
N ASN A 560 11.91 19.98 39.02
CA ASN A 560 12.70 20.45 37.88
C ASN A 560 14.11 19.85 37.85
N VAL A 561 14.60 19.55 36.64
CA VAL A 561 16.00 19.17 36.42
C VAL A 561 16.88 20.43 36.53
N LYS A 562 17.79 20.43 37.50
CA LYS A 562 18.81 21.49 37.66
C LYS A 562 20.03 21.24 36.78
N PHE A 563 20.48 19.98 36.74
CA PHE A 563 21.65 19.56 35.96
C PHE A 563 21.38 18.20 35.33
N TRP A 564 21.95 17.97 34.17
CA TRP A 564 21.90 16.70 33.45
C TRP A 564 23.24 16.48 32.76
N GLY A 565 23.53 15.25 32.33
CA GLY A 565 24.83 14.95 31.72
C GLY A 565 25.96 14.93 32.76
N ALA A 566 27.19 15.15 32.30
CA ALA A 566 28.35 15.28 33.19
C ALA A 566 28.19 16.36 34.29
N PRO A 567 27.57 17.54 34.04
CA PRO A 567 27.31 18.53 35.09
C PRO A 567 26.48 18.03 36.28
N ALA A 568 25.66 16.98 36.11
CA ALA A 568 24.94 16.38 37.22
C ALA A 568 25.89 15.71 38.24
N LEU A 569 27.09 15.30 37.80
CA LEU A 569 28.09 14.61 38.60
C LEU A 569 29.32 15.49 38.94
N ALA A 570 29.35 16.76 38.54
CA ALA A 570 30.53 17.63 38.69
C ALA A 570 30.81 18.09 40.14
N LYS A 571 32.10 18.13 40.49
CA LYS A 571 32.67 18.37 41.84
C LYS A 571 32.60 19.83 42.32
N GLU A 572 32.70 20.80 41.43
CA GLU A 572 32.91 22.21 41.81
C GLU A 572 31.61 22.93 42.19
N ARG A 573 31.27 22.87 43.48
CA ARG A 573 30.30 23.78 44.07
C ARG A 573 30.90 24.45 45.30
N SER A 574 30.87 25.79 45.30
CA SER A 574 31.30 26.58 46.45
C SER A 574 30.60 26.10 47.74
N ARG A 575 31.24 26.23 48.91
CA ARG A 575 30.64 25.87 50.22
C ARG A 575 29.25 26.51 50.44
N ARG A 576 28.94 27.63 49.78
CA ARG A 576 27.60 28.27 49.77
C ARG A 576 26.55 27.48 48.99
N MET A 577 26.90 26.87 47.84
CA MET A 577 25.96 26.09 47.02
C MET A 577 25.66 24.70 47.59
N ARG A 578 26.58 24.09 48.35
CA ARG A 578 26.32 22.83 49.09
C ARG A 578 25.20 22.93 50.13
N LYS A 579 24.96 24.13 50.69
CA LYS A 579 23.83 24.38 51.61
C LYS A 579 22.48 24.59 50.90
N GLN A 580 22.45 24.82 49.59
CA GLN A 580 21.21 25.09 48.82
C GLN A 580 20.73 23.91 47.96
N ASN A 581 21.63 23.02 47.51
CA ASN A 581 21.29 21.82 46.74
C ASN A 581 21.46 20.57 47.62
N SER A 582 20.37 20.04 48.18
CA SER A 582 20.40 18.86 49.06
C SER A 582 20.28 17.54 48.32
N ASN A 583 19.79 17.52 47.08
CA ASN A 583 19.44 16.28 46.40
C ASN A 583 20.61 15.70 45.61
N GLU A 584 20.84 14.41 45.81
CA GLU A 584 21.86 13.62 45.12
C GLU A 584 21.52 13.45 43.63
N PRO A 585 22.53 13.32 42.76
CA PRO A 585 22.29 12.95 41.38
C PRO A 585 21.70 11.54 41.30
N ILE A 586 20.87 11.33 40.28
CA ILE A 586 20.32 10.02 39.94
C ILE A 586 20.90 9.57 38.60
N ASP A 587 21.26 8.31 38.50
CA ASP A 587 21.78 7.65 37.31
C ASP A 587 21.18 6.24 37.20
N LEU A 588 21.60 5.49 36.17
CA LEU A 588 21.23 4.09 35.95
C LEU A 588 19.71 3.82 35.87
N PHE A 589 18.87 4.85 35.77
CA PHE A 589 17.41 4.75 35.75
C PHE A 589 16.88 3.99 34.53
N LYS A 590 17.67 3.85 33.44
CA LYS A 590 17.35 2.97 32.30
C LYS A 590 17.22 1.49 32.71
N LEU A 591 17.91 1.04 33.76
CA LEU A 591 17.85 -0.36 34.24
C LEU A 591 16.45 -0.75 34.71
N HIS A 592 15.58 0.21 35.06
CA HIS A 592 14.18 -0.07 35.39
C HIS A 592 13.34 -0.56 34.20
N LEU A 593 13.85 -0.47 32.97
CA LEU A 593 13.25 -1.03 31.76
C LEU A 593 13.68 -2.48 31.46
N SER A 594 14.62 -3.02 32.25
CA SER A 594 15.13 -4.39 32.09
C SER A 594 14.40 -5.38 33.01
N ASP A 595 14.50 -6.66 32.67
CA ASP A 595 13.95 -7.78 33.46
C ASP A 595 14.82 -8.14 34.68
N LEU A 596 15.71 -7.24 35.11
CA LEU A 596 16.49 -7.40 36.33
C LEU A 596 15.58 -7.55 37.55
N SER A 597 16.03 -8.33 38.54
CA SER A 597 15.35 -8.37 39.84
C SER A 597 15.35 -6.98 40.49
N ASP A 598 14.30 -6.68 41.26
CA ASP A 598 14.14 -5.35 41.85
C ASP A 598 15.26 -5.00 42.85
N GLU A 599 15.93 -6.01 43.40
CA GLU A 599 17.11 -5.85 44.27
C GLU A 599 18.34 -5.29 43.53
N LEU A 600 18.44 -5.53 42.21
CA LEU A 600 19.56 -5.09 41.37
C LEU A 600 19.31 -3.72 40.72
N LYS A 601 18.08 -3.20 40.80
CA LYS A 601 17.72 -1.89 40.24
C LYS A 601 18.11 -0.75 41.20
N PRO A 602 18.58 0.40 40.70
CA PRO A 602 18.91 1.53 41.55
C PRO A 602 17.66 2.08 42.24
N LYS A 603 17.75 2.42 43.52
CA LYS A 603 16.67 3.12 44.23
C LYS A 603 16.61 4.57 43.73
N LEU A 604 15.47 4.97 43.20
CA LEU A 604 15.28 6.31 42.63
C LEU A 604 14.32 7.12 43.51
N PRO A 605 14.61 8.41 43.76
CA PRO A 605 13.69 9.31 44.48
C PRO A 605 12.50 9.76 43.64
N VAL A 606 12.51 9.45 42.33
CA VAL A 606 11.43 9.74 41.37
C VAL A 606 11.07 8.48 40.60
N CYS A 607 9.86 8.45 40.04
CA CYS A 607 9.46 7.41 39.09
C CYS A 607 10.47 7.33 37.92
N TYR A 608 10.95 6.13 37.59
CA TYR A 608 11.93 5.93 36.51
C TYR A 608 11.44 6.48 35.16
N LYS A 609 10.12 6.42 34.88
CA LYS A 609 9.52 6.99 33.67
C LYS A 609 9.73 8.51 33.62
N LYS A 610 9.56 9.20 34.76
CA LYS A 610 9.85 10.64 34.86
C LYS A 610 11.33 10.91 34.58
N ALA A 611 12.25 10.14 35.18
CA ALA A 611 13.68 10.30 34.94
C ALA A 611 14.06 10.09 33.46
N ILE A 612 13.51 9.08 32.80
CA ILE A 612 13.74 8.84 31.37
C ILE A 612 13.19 9.99 30.54
N THR A 613 11.93 10.40 30.77
CA THR A 613 11.30 11.52 30.07
C THR A 613 12.09 12.81 30.23
N ASP A 614 12.51 13.14 31.46
CA ASP A 614 13.23 14.37 31.75
C ASP A 614 14.64 14.35 31.12
N TYR A 615 15.34 13.21 31.14
CA TYR A 615 16.62 13.07 30.45
C TYR A 615 16.48 13.22 28.92
N LEU A 616 15.49 12.53 28.33
CA LEU A 616 15.17 12.65 26.91
C LEU A 616 14.79 14.07 26.52
N ARG A 617 14.12 14.81 27.42
CA ARG A 617 13.78 16.22 27.21
C ARG A 617 15.04 17.09 27.14
N GLU A 618 15.99 16.91 28.07
CA GLU A 618 17.23 17.69 28.07
C GLU A 618 18.14 17.40 26.88
N ILE A 619 18.39 16.13 26.55
CA ILE A 619 19.16 15.77 25.34
C ILE A 619 18.43 16.20 24.08
N GLY A 620 17.09 16.16 24.09
CA GLY A 620 16.23 16.66 23.03
C GLY A 620 16.41 18.14 22.73
N LYS A 621 16.61 18.98 23.75
CA LYS A 621 16.92 20.40 23.56
C LYS A 621 18.24 20.58 22.80
N VAL A 622 19.25 19.77 23.10
CA VAL A 622 20.56 19.80 22.43
C VAL A 622 20.42 19.38 20.96
N ILE A 623 19.75 18.26 20.69
CA ILE A 623 19.48 17.77 19.34
C ILE A 623 18.75 18.84 18.51
N LYS A 624 17.64 19.39 19.05
CA LYS A 624 16.85 20.43 18.40
C LYS A 624 17.67 21.68 18.09
N LYS A 625 18.50 22.13 19.03
CA LYS A 625 19.38 23.29 18.85
C LYS A 625 20.40 23.04 17.74
N ILE A 626 21.04 21.88 17.72
CA ILE A 626 22.05 21.53 16.70
C ILE A 626 21.42 21.44 15.33
N ILE A 627 20.26 20.81 15.19
CA ILE A 627 19.56 20.72 13.90
C ILE A 627 19.15 22.11 13.40
N ALA A 628 18.55 22.93 14.27
CA ALA A 628 18.15 24.29 13.91
C ALA A 628 19.35 25.19 13.51
N THR A 629 20.51 24.99 14.14
CA THR A 629 21.73 25.75 13.84
C THR A 629 22.44 25.24 12.59
N THR A 630 22.46 23.92 12.38
CA THR A 630 23.14 23.29 11.23
C THR A 630 22.34 23.46 9.94
N TRP A 631 21.00 23.35 10.03
CA TRP A 631 20.09 23.44 8.89
C TRP A 631 18.89 24.35 9.21
N PRO A 632 19.04 25.68 9.03
CA PRO A 632 17.95 26.63 9.16
C PRO A 632 16.79 26.26 8.22
N GLY A 633 15.57 26.14 8.76
CA GLY A 633 14.38 25.76 7.99
C GLY A 633 13.97 24.28 8.07
N VAL A 634 14.73 23.45 8.79
CA VAL A 634 14.28 22.09 9.16
C VAL A 634 13.41 22.18 10.42
N ASN A 635 12.13 21.82 10.32
CA ASN A 635 11.26 21.66 11.49
C ASN A 635 11.55 20.31 12.14
N TYR A 636 12.04 20.31 13.38
CA TYR A 636 12.41 19.09 14.08
C TYR A 636 11.28 18.06 14.16
N LEU A 637 10.05 18.47 14.50
CA LEU A 637 8.96 17.52 14.74
C LEU A 637 8.37 16.95 13.44
N GLU A 638 8.61 17.61 12.31
CA GLU A 638 8.05 17.23 11.00
C GLU A 638 9.10 16.59 10.09
N ASN A 639 10.33 17.08 10.10
CA ASN A 639 11.37 16.74 9.13
C ASN A 639 12.50 15.86 9.68
N VAL A 640 12.42 15.42 10.93
CA VAL A 640 13.45 14.57 11.56
C VAL A 640 12.91 13.18 11.84
N LEU A 641 13.62 12.17 11.34
CA LEU A 641 13.44 10.79 11.76
C LEU A 641 14.35 10.52 12.95
N LEU A 642 13.77 10.31 14.11
CA LEU A 642 14.48 9.91 15.32
C LEU A 642 14.54 8.38 15.39
N VAL A 643 15.74 7.83 15.40
CA VAL A 643 16.01 6.42 15.64
C VAL A 643 16.60 6.28 17.04
N ILE A 644 15.87 5.69 17.98
CA ILE A 644 16.38 5.44 19.34
C ILE A 644 16.87 4.00 19.40
N THR A 645 18.10 3.79 19.86
CA THR A 645 18.58 2.43 20.14
C THR A 645 18.07 1.92 21.47
N ILE A 646 17.76 0.64 21.50
CA ILE A 646 17.30 -0.07 22.69
C ILE A 646 18.12 -1.35 22.86
N PRO A 647 18.27 -1.85 24.10
CA PRO A 647 18.85 -3.16 24.32
C PRO A 647 18.03 -4.24 23.63
N ALA A 648 18.74 -5.28 23.24
CA ALA A 648 18.20 -6.46 22.60
C ALA A 648 17.06 -7.12 23.40
N GLU A 649 17.20 -7.12 24.73
CA GLU A 649 16.33 -7.83 25.65
C GLU A 649 15.03 -7.09 25.96
N PHE A 650 14.88 -5.84 25.52
CA PHE A 650 13.72 -5.03 25.87
C PHE A 650 12.43 -5.62 25.30
N SER A 651 11.48 -5.89 26.20
CA SER A 651 10.12 -6.33 25.87
C SER A 651 9.36 -5.26 25.06
N GLU A 652 8.29 -5.67 24.39
CA GLU A 652 7.37 -4.73 23.72
C GLU A 652 6.78 -3.70 24.70
N THR A 653 6.60 -4.07 25.97
CA THR A 653 6.22 -3.15 27.05
C THR A 653 7.29 -2.08 27.27
N SER A 654 8.57 -2.46 27.35
CA SER A 654 9.68 -1.51 27.49
C SER A 654 9.78 -0.56 26.30
N LYS A 655 9.56 -1.05 25.07
CA LYS A 655 9.47 -0.21 23.86
C LYS A 655 8.30 0.78 23.92
N SER A 656 7.13 0.33 24.38
CA SER A 656 5.95 1.18 24.57
C SER A 656 6.16 2.27 25.62
N ILE A 657 6.84 1.94 26.72
CA ILE A 657 7.24 2.92 27.75
C ILE A 657 8.21 3.93 27.14
N MET A 658 9.24 3.50 26.40
CA MET A 658 10.20 4.39 25.77
C MET A 658 9.53 5.35 24.79
N ARG A 659 8.59 4.85 23.98
CA ARG A 659 7.77 5.66 23.06
C ARG A 659 6.95 6.72 23.80
N THR A 660 6.35 6.34 24.93
CA THR A 660 5.62 7.27 25.80
C THR A 660 6.55 8.34 26.37
N CYS A 661 7.73 7.95 26.87
CA CYS A 661 8.72 8.90 27.39
C CYS A 661 9.24 9.86 26.31
N ALA A 662 9.47 9.39 25.08
CA ALA A 662 9.88 10.22 23.96
C ALA A 662 8.79 11.24 23.56
N PHE A 663 7.52 10.84 23.60
CA PHE A 663 6.38 11.73 23.39
C PHE A 663 6.29 12.79 24.50
N ASP A 664 6.32 12.38 25.78
CA ASP A 664 6.25 13.29 26.92
C ASP A 664 7.49 14.22 27.04
N ALA A 665 8.61 13.82 26.44
CA ALA A 665 9.81 14.64 26.29
C ALA A 665 9.69 15.67 25.13
N GLY A 666 8.63 15.58 24.33
CA GLY A 666 8.40 16.42 23.15
C GLY A 666 9.38 16.11 22.01
N LEU A 667 9.88 14.88 21.91
CA LEU A 667 10.75 14.44 20.79
C LEU A 667 9.96 14.01 19.56
N ILE A 668 8.66 13.73 19.72
CA ILE A 668 7.73 13.42 18.64
C ILE A 668 6.42 14.17 18.83
N LYS A 669 5.74 14.46 17.72
CA LYS A 669 4.47 15.22 17.72
C LYS A 669 3.31 14.42 18.31
N GLU A 670 3.29 13.11 18.09
CA GLU A 670 2.21 12.20 18.46
C GLU A 670 2.78 10.90 19.00
N LYS A 671 2.08 10.25 19.94
CA LYS A 671 2.57 9.04 20.63
C LYS A 671 2.96 7.92 19.66
N TYR A 672 2.23 7.74 18.57
CA TYR A 672 2.48 6.71 17.55
C TYR A 672 3.07 7.25 16.24
N SER A 673 3.78 8.39 16.31
CA SER A 673 4.42 8.99 15.14
C SER A 673 5.37 8.01 14.43
N THR A 674 5.31 8.01 13.10
CA THR A 674 6.22 7.26 12.20
C THR A 674 7.63 7.85 12.17
N ASN A 675 7.80 9.10 12.63
CA ASN A 675 9.08 9.78 12.79
C ASN A 675 9.90 9.25 13.98
N LEU A 676 9.41 8.25 14.72
CA LEU A 676 10.18 7.52 15.72
C LEU A 676 10.29 6.04 15.36
N GLN A 677 11.53 5.60 15.16
CA GLN A 677 11.88 4.21 14.94
C GLN A 677 12.79 3.70 16.07
N PHE A 678 12.75 2.38 16.28
CA PHE A 678 13.63 1.69 17.20
C PHE A 678 14.48 0.70 16.42
N THR A 679 15.75 0.59 16.80
CA THR A 679 16.67 -0.48 16.39
C THR A 679 17.41 -0.98 17.62
N THR A 680 17.94 -2.19 17.59
CA THR A 680 18.74 -2.66 18.72
C THR A 680 20.14 -2.03 18.69
N GLU A 681 20.75 -1.85 19.87
CA GLU A 681 22.13 -1.36 20.00
C GLU A 681 23.09 -2.22 19.15
N THR A 682 22.89 -3.55 19.16
CA THR A 682 23.67 -4.52 18.39
C THR A 682 23.39 -4.50 16.87
N GLU A 683 22.16 -4.22 16.44
CA GLU A 683 21.84 -4.01 15.02
C GLU A 683 22.55 -2.77 14.49
N ALA A 684 22.42 -1.66 15.21
CA ALA A 684 23.08 -0.41 14.86
C ALA A 684 24.60 -0.59 14.77
N ALA A 685 25.22 -1.21 15.78
CA ALA A 685 26.64 -1.49 15.76
C ALA A 685 27.06 -2.37 14.57
N ALA A 686 26.28 -3.39 14.21
CA ALA A 686 26.56 -4.25 13.07
C ALA A 686 26.51 -3.49 11.74
N ILE A 687 25.50 -2.63 11.55
CA ILE A 687 25.36 -1.77 10.36
C ILE A 687 26.59 -0.87 10.22
N TYR A 688 27.00 -0.23 11.32
CA TYR A 688 28.18 0.64 11.32
C TYR A 688 29.46 -0.12 10.95
N CYS A 689 29.71 -1.28 11.55
CA CYS A 689 30.92 -2.07 11.28
C CYS A 689 30.91 -2.67 9.86
N MET A 690 29.74 -3.04 9.34
CA MET A 690 29.60 -3.51 7.97
C MET A 690 30.05 -2.43 6.98
N GLU A 691 29.51 -1.21 7.13
CA GLU A 691 29.78 -0.11 6.21
C GLU A 691 31.19 0.48 6.35
N MET A 692 31.68 0.64 7.58
CA MET A 692 32.95 1.34 7.86
C MET A 692 34.16 0.41 7.97
N ASN A 693 33.98 -0.91 8.09
CA ASN A 693 35.10 -1.83 8.28
C ASN A 693 35.09 -2.99 7.29
N LEU A 694 34.00 -3.74 7.19
CA LEU A 694 33.95 -4.91 6.29
C LEU A 694 34.06 -4.53 4.82
N LYS A 695 33.38 -3.46 4.39
CA LYS A 695 33.44 -2.96 3.01
C LYS A 695 34.81 -2.37 2.68
N GLU A 696 35.40 -1.58 3.58
CA GLU A 696 36.75 -1.01 3.38
C GLU A 696 37.83 -2.08 3.26
N GLN A 697 37.68 -3.20 3.98
CA GLN A 697 38.63 -4.32 3.95
C GLN A 697 38.34 -5.36 2.86
N ALA A 698 37.37 -5.10 1.97
CA ALA A 698 36.94 -6.01 0.91
C ALA A 698 36.51 -7.42 1.40
N LEU A 699 36.08 -7.52 2.66
CA LEU A 699 35.58 -8.75 3.29
C LEU A 699 34.04 -8.85 3.21
N ALA A 700 33.37 -7.82 2.71
CA ALA A 700 31.93 -7.81 2.55
C ALA A 700 31.48 -8.62 1.31
N HIS A 701 31.43 -9.95 1.44
CA HIS A 701 30.78 -10.83 0.46
C HIS A 701 29.65 -11.66 1.10
N PRO A 702 28.59 -12.02 0.35
CA PRO A 702 27.53 -12.89 0.87
C PRO A 702 28.09 -14.16 1.50
N GLY A 703 27.50 -14.57 2.63
CA GLY A 703 27.96 -15.68 3.46
C GLY A 703 29.01 -15.31 4.51
N THR A 704 29.54 -14.08 4.53
CA THR A 704 30.52 -13.65 5.54
C THR A 704 29.88 -13.54 6.91
N ASN A 705 30.48 -14.20 7.90
CA ASN A 705 30.06 -14.09 9.28
C ASN A 705 31.00 -13.17 10.06
N PHE A 706 30.43 -12.26 10.84
CA PHE A 706 31.20 -11.39 11.71
C PHE A 706 30.52 -11.22 13.06
N MET A 707 31.35 -11.07 14.08
CA MET A 707 30.93 -10.89 15.46
C MET A 707 31.00 -9.41 15.83
N ILE A 708 29.96 -8.92 16.47
CA ILE A 708 29.95 -7.63 17.16
C ILE A 708 30.05 -7.91 18.65
N VAL A 709 31.04 -7.30 19.30
CA VAL A 709 31.22 -7.30 20.75
C VAL A 709 31.03 -5.85 21.21
N ASP A 710 29.84 -5.53 21.70
CA ASP A 710 29.54 -4.22 22.26
C ASP A 710 30.05 -4.15 23.70
N CYS A 711 31.25 -3.58 23.85
CA CYS A 711 31.88 -3.34 25.13
C CYS A 711 31.37 -2.02 25.70
N GLY A 712 30.13 -2.04 26.22
CA GLY A 712 29.49 -0.91 26.86
C GLY A 712 30.03 -0.60 28.26
N GLY A 713 29.46 0.44 28.88
CA GLY A 713 29.79 0.80 30.27
C GLY A 713 29.19 -0.17 31.28
N GLY A 714 27.91 -0.54 31.12
CA GLY A 714 27.20 -1.41 32.06
C GLY A 714 27.07 -2.87 31.61
N MET A 715 26.98 -3.12 30.32
CA MET A 715 26.73 -4.43 29.75
C MET A 715 27.68 -4.69 28.61
N VAL A 716 28.03 -5.96 28.39
CA VAL A 716 28.74 -6.40 27.20
C VAL A 716 27.84 -7.36 26.44
N ASP A 717 27.54 -7.02 25.20
CA ASP A 717 26.67 -7.80 24.32
C ASP A 717 27.44 -8.35 23.13
N VAL A 718 27.21 -9.63 22.83
CA VAL A 718 27.88 -10.35 21.73
C VAL A 718 26.84 -10.93 20.80
N THR A 719 26.97 -10.60 19.51
CA THR A 719 26.11 -11.12 18.44
C THR A 719 26.94 -11.55 17.25
N VAL A 720 26.53 -12.62 16.57
CA VAL A 720 27.11 -13.05 15.30
C VAL A 720 26.12 -12.79 14.19
N ARG A 721 26.56 -12.04 13.18
CA ARG A 721 25.78 -11.66 12.01
C ARG A 721 26.34 -12.30 10.75
N LYS A 722 25.45 -12.63 9.83
CA LYS A 722 25.76 -13.11 8.48
C LYS A 722 25.42 -12.03 7.47
N LEU A 723 26.34 -11.73 6.59
CA LEU A 723 26.06 -10.92 5.40
C LEU A 723 25.32 -11.80 4.39
N ILE A 724 24.09 -11.41 4.06
CA ILE A 724 23.22 -12.03 3.06
C ILE A 724 23.37 -11.19 1.76
N ASN A 725 22.79 -11.67 0.65
CA ASN A 725 22.74 -10.94 -0.61
C ASN A 725 22.21 -9.49 -0.42
N ASN A 726 22.71 -8.55 -1.22
CA ASN A 726 22.36 -7.13 -1.20
C ASN A 726 22.73 -6.37 0.09
N ASP A 727 23.88 -6.68 0.70
CA ASP A 727 24.36 -6.06 1.95
C ASP A 727 23.37 -6.15 3.12
N GLN A 728 22.54 -7.19 3.16
CA GLN A 728 21.59 -7.40 4.25
C GLN A 728 22.22 -8.22 5.37
N LEU A 729 21.84 -7.93 6.60
CA LEU A 729 22.31 -8.63 7.79
C LEU A 729 21.25 -9.63 8.27
N GLY A 730 21.65 -10.88 8.44
CA GLY A 730 20.92 -11.91 9.18
C GLY A 730 21.60 -12.21 10.51
N GLU A 731 20.83 -12.65 11.50
CA GLU A 731 21.33 -13.08 12.81
C GLU A 731 21.51 -14.61 12.82
N ILE A 732 22.66 -15.11 13.29
CA ILE A 732 23.00 -16.56 13.27
C ILE A 732 22.72 -17.23 14.62
N THR A 733 23.11 -16.57 15.70
CA THR A 733 22.96 -17.11 17.06
C THR A 733 22.05 -16.23 17.90
N GLU A 734 21.37 -16.85 18.87
CA GLU A 734 20.78 -16.08 19.97
C GLU A 734 21.89 -15.25 20.64
N ARG A 735 21.60 -13.99 20.95
CA ARG A 735 22.55 -13.04 21.53
C ARG A 735 22.99 -13.51 22.91
N ALA A 736 24.22 -13.19 23.29
CA ALA A 736 24.69 -13.40 24.65
C ALA A 736 25.17 -12.08 25.24
N GLY A 737 24.69 -11.77 26.44
CA GLY A 737 25.06 -10.58 27.18
C GLY A 737 25.46 -10.91 28.61
N ASP A 738 26.32 -10.09 29.21
CA ASP A 738 26.67 -10.19 30.63
C ASP A 738 26.92 -8.80 31.25
N PHE A 739 26.65 -8.64 32.54
CA PHE A 739 26.90 -7.42 33.31
C PHE A 739 28.40 -7.33 33.67
N CYS A 740 29.24 -7.18 32.66
CA CYS A 740 30.69 -7.07 32.77
C CYS A 740 31.26 -5.89 31.97
N GLY A 741 30.48 -4.81 31.82
CA GLY A 741 30.97 -3.57 31.22
C GLY A 741 32.02 -2.84 32.06
N SER A 742 32.54 -1.71 31.55
CA SER A 742 33.65 -0.99 32.20
C SER A 742 33.37 -0.52 33.63
N ILE A 743 32.11 -0.29 34.04
CA ILE A 743 31.79 0.13 35.42
C ILE A 743 32.12 -0.96 36.45
N PHE A 744 32.20 -2.22 36.03
CA PHE A 744 32.57 -3.31 36.93
C PHE A 744 34.06 -3.26 37.30
N ILE A 745 34.89 -2.63 36.47
CA ILE A 745 36.29 -2.33 36.84
C ILE A 745 36.30 -1.28 37.96
N ASP A 746 35.41 -0.28 37.89
CA ASP A 746 35.29 0.75 38.93
C ASP A 746 34.83 0.11 40.25
N ALA A 747 33.94 -0.87 40.18
CA ALA A 747 33.52 -1.65 41.34
C ALA A 747 34.66 -2.51 41.92
N GLU A 748 35.49 -3.14 41.10
CA GLU A 748 36.69 -3.86 41.58
C GLU A 748 37.73 -2.91 42.19
N PHE A 749 37.89 -1.70 41.64
CA PHE A 749 38.72 -0.66 42.24
C PHE A 749 38.18 -0.22 43.61
N VAL A 750 36.86 -0.01 43.75
CA VAL A 750 36.23 0.28 45.05
C VAL A 750 36.40 -0.87 46.04
N LYS A 751 36.32 -2.13 45.58
CA LYS A 751 36.63 -3.30 46.41
C LYS A 751 38.09 -3.32 46.85
N TYR A 752 39.02 -2.93 45.98
CA TYR A 752 40.42 -2.78 46.33
C TYR A 752 40.62 -1.71 47.41
N LEU A 753 40.03 -0.51 47.24
CA LEU A 753 40.07 0.54 48.27
C LEU A 753 39.46 0.08 49.59
N ARG A 754 38.36 -0.67 49.56
CA ARG A 754 37.74 -1.25 50.75
C ARG A 754 38.67 -2.21 51.51
N LYS A 755 39.54 -2.95 50.81
CA LYS A 755 40.55 -3.81 51.46
C LYS A 755 41.64 -2.99 52.18
N ILE A 756 41.96 -1.80 51.67
CA ILE A 756 42.99 -0.92 52.24
C ILE A 756 42.42 -0.06 53.36
N LEU A 757 41.31 0.63 53.10
CA LEU A 757 40.72 1.64 53.97
C LEU A 757 39.74 1.05 54.98
N GLY A 758 39.18 -0.13 54.70
CA GLY A 758 38.14 -0.78 55.50
C GLY A 758 36.72 -0.51 55.03
N ASP A 759 35.77 -1.33 55.50
CA ASP A 759 34.35 -1.25 55.11
C ASP A 759 33.69 0.05 55.54
N LYS A 760 33.83 0.42 56.82
CA LYS A 760 33.13 1.56 57.41
C LYS A 760 33.49 2.91 56.76
N PRO A 761 34.77 3.25 56.49
CA PRO A 761 35.11 4.48 55.76
C PRO A 761 34.53 4.50 54.34
N MET A 762 34.56 3.37 53.64
CA MET A 762 34.03 3.28 52.27
C MET A 762 32.51 3.39 52.23
N ASP A 763 31.80 2.77 53.18
CA ASP A 763 30.34 2.88 53.29
C ASP A 763 29.92 4.33 53.59
N LEU A 764 30.65 5.04 54.47
CA LEU A 764 30.37 6.45 54.76
C LEU A 764 30.68 7.38 53.58
N LEU A 765 31.78 7.15 52.85
CA LEU A 765 32.06 7.88 51.61
C LEU A 765 30.94 7.66 50.59
N LYS A 766 30.42 6.45 50.48
CA LYS A 766 29.30 6.13 49.58
C LYS A 766 27.99 6.80 50.01
N ASP A 767 27.64 6.73 51.30
CA ASP A 767 26.32 7.12 51.81
C ASP A 767 26.20 8.61 52.15
N ARG A 768 27.31 9.27 52.52
CA ARG A 768 27.30 10.68 52.97
C ARG A 768 28.03 11.61 52.02
N ASN A 769 28.97 11.09 51.24
CA ASN A 769 29.85 11.88 50.39
C ASN A 769 30.06 11.27 49.01
N TYR A 770 28.96 10.80 48.39
CA TYR A 770 28.97 10.13 47.09
C TYR A 770 29.76 10.89 46.02
N GLY A 771 29.67 12.23 45.99
CA GLY A 771 30.43 13.06 45.06
C GLY A 771 31.97 12.98 45.23
N GLN A 772 32.48 12.75 46.44
CA GLN A 772 33.91 12.51 46.65
C GLN A 772 34.32 11.11 46.22
N LEU A 773 33.51 10.08 46.51
CA LEU A 773 33.74 8.73 46.00
C LEU A 773 33.78 8.72 44.46
N GLN A 774 32.84 9.41 43.81
CA GLN A 774 32.84 9.58 42.36
C GLN A 774 34.08 10.32 41.86
N SER A 775 34.57 11.32 42.60
CA SER A 775 35.83 11.99 42.26
C SER A 775 37.04 11.04 42.30
N LEU A 776 37.09 10.11 43.26
CA LEU A 776 38.16 9.11 43.33
C LEU A 776 38.08 8.13 42.16
N ILE A 777 36.87 7.66 41.83
CA ILE A 777 36.64 6.79 40.68
C ILE A 777 37.01 7.51 39.37
N GLN A 778 36.70 8.79 39.24
CA GLN A 778 37.04 9.58 38.06
C GLN A 778 38.56 9.75 37.91
N GLN A 779 39.27 10.07 39.00
CA GLN A 779 40.74 10.12 39.01
C GLN A 779 41.35 8.78 38.59
N PHE A 780 40.87 7.67 39.17
CA PHE A 780 41.28 6.33 38.74
C PHE A 780 40.97 6.10 37.25
N CYS A 781 39.80 6.52 36.76
CA CYS A 781 39.46 6.34 35.35
C CYS A 781 40.43 7.08 34.42
N GLU A 782 40.69 8.35 34.70
CA GLU A 782 41.52 9.24 33.86
C GLU A 782 43.00 8.89 33.90
N ASN A 783 43.51 8.59 35.10
CA ASN A 783 44.95 8.46 35.33
C ASN A 783 45.44 7.01 35.38
N CYS A 784 44.54 6.04 35.61
CA CYS A 784 44.90 4.63 35.70
C CYS A 784 44.19 3.77 34.65
N LYS A 785 42.85 3.73 34.66
CA LYS A 785 42.05 2.81 33.86
C LYS A 785 42.18 3.04 32.35
N LEU A 786 42.07 4.28 31.90
CA LEU A 786 42.15 4.63 30.47
C LEU A 786 43.58 4.51 29.92
N PRO A 787 44.64 4.94 30.64
CA PRO A 787 46.02 4.77 30.18
C PRO A 787 46.52 3.32 30.23
N PHE A 788 45.93 2.45 31.07
CA PHE A 788 46.41 1.08 31.25
C PHE A 788 46.27 0.23 29.98
N THR A 789 47.42 -0.19 29.45
CA THR A 789 47.58 -1.05 28.28
C THR A 789 47.94 -2.50 28.66
N GLY A 790 48.49 -2.66 29.86
CA GLY A 790 49.03 -3.88 30.44
C GLY A 790 50.34 -4.40 29.81
N ASP A 791 50.98 -3.67 28.90
CA ASP A 791 52.25 -4.06 28.26
C ASP A 791 53.47 -3.32 28.80
N ASN A 792 53.27 -2.33 29.69
CA ASN A 792 54.32 -1.64 30.41
C ASN A 792 54.38 -2.14 31.87
N PRO A 793 55.33 -3.02 32.23
CA PRO A 793 55.48 -3.51 33.60
C PRO A 793 55.80 -2.40 34.62
N ASP A 794 56.35 -1.28 34.17
CA ASP A 794 56.70 -0.12 35.00
C ASP A 794 55.50 0.83 35.20
N PHE A 795 54.31 0.47 34.71
CA PHE A 795 53.10 1.27 34.94
C PHE A 795 52.72 1.23 36.42
N SER A 796 52.65 2.42 37.04
CA SER A 796 52.10 2.63 38.37
C SER A 796 51.10 3.79 38.36
N TYR A 797 50.24 3.82 39.36
CA TYR A 797 49.28 4.89 39.56
C TYR A 797 49.23 5.28 41.04
N ASP A 798 49.47 6.56 41.29
CA ASP A 798 49.44 7.13 42.63
C ASP A 798 48.09 7.80 42.85
N LEU A 799 47.26 7.24 43.74
CA LEU A 799 45.93 7.75 44.05
C LEU A 799 46.00 8.72 45.23
N ASP A 800 45.74 9.99 44.96
CA ASP A 800 45.63 11.04 45.98
C ASP A 800 44.28 10.97 46.72
N LEU A 801 44.33 10.81 48.04
CA LEU A 801 43.18 10.80 48.95
C LEU A 801 43.03 12.06 49.81
N GLU A 802 43.83 13.11 49.60
CA GLU A 802 43.82 14.33 50.43
C GLU A 802 42.42 14.99 50.46
N ASP A 803 41.66 14.91 49.35
CA ASP A 803 40.29 15.41 49.31
C ASP A 803 39.28 14.59 50.13
N ALA A 804 39.55 13.29 50.32
CA ALA A 804 38.76 12.37 51.13
C ALA A 804 39.21 12.33 52.60
N ARG A 805 40.41 12.86 52.88
CA ARG A 805 41.03 12.92 54.21
C ARG A 805 40.09 13.33 55.34
N PRO A 806 39.28 14.41 55.24
CA PRO A 806 38.46 14.86 56.36
C PRO A 806 37.47 13.79 56.87
N ILE A 807 36.97 12.93 55.97
CA ILE A 807 36.02 11.86 56.31
C ILE A 807 36.77 10.58 56.69
N LEU A 808 37.88 10.30 56.00
CA LEU A 808 38.67 9.11 56.28
C LEU A 808 39.29 9.13 57.68
N LEU A 809 39.78 10.29 58.15
CA LEU A 809 40.42 10.46 59.46
C LEU A 809 39.58 9.93 60.64
N GLU A 810 38.26 10.04 60.59
CA GLU A 810 37.37 9.64 61.69
C GLU A 810 37.14 8.13 61.79
N TYR A 811 37.38 7.37 60.71
CA TYR A 811 36.88 5.99 60.59
C TYR A 811 37.91 4.96 60.11
N VAL A 812 39.04 5.38 59.52
CA VAL A 812 40.14 4.45 59.22
C VAL A 812 40.81 3.99 60.51
N SER A 813 41.36 2.77 60.53
CA SER A 813 42.11 2.28 61.69
C SER A 813 43.40 3.09 61.90
N ASP A 814 43.92 3.13 63.13
CA ASP A 814 45.14 3.88 63.43
C ASP A 814 46.36 3.39 62.62
N GLU A 815 46.42 2.08 62.33
CA GLU A 815 47.45 1.50 61.46
C GLU A 815 47.36 2.05 60.02
N VAL A 816 46.16 2.09 59.44
CA VAL A 816 45.93 2.62 58.09
C VAL A 816 46.16 4.13 58.06
N ARG A 817 45.71 4.87 59.09
CA ARG A 817 45.96 6.31 59.22
C ARG A 817 47.45 6.61 59.18
N THR A 818 48.25 5.90 60.00
CA THR A 818 49.69 6.10 60.07
C THR A 818 50.37 5.83 58.73
N LYS A 819 49.94 4.78 58.00
CA LYS A 819 50.46 4.49 56.65
C LYS A 819 50.13 5.59 55.65
N LEU A 820 48.89 6.09 55.65
CA LEU A 820 48.46 7.18 54.75
C LEU A 820 49.19 8.49 55.09
N GLU A 821 49.33 8.85 56.36
CA GLU A 821 50.04 10.06 56.77
C GLU A 821 51.53 10.03 56.42
N ASN A 822 52.18 8.86 56.52
CA ASN A 822 53.58 8.69 56.12
C ASN A 822 53.80 8.76 54.59
N ASN A 823 52.75 8.50 53.81
CA ASN A 823 52.77 8.51 52.35
C ASN A 823 51.98 9.71 51.77
N ASP A 824 51.90 10.83 52.51
CA ASP A 824 51.22 12.05 52.06
C ASP A 824 49.81 11.81 51.49
N TRP A 825 49.02 10.97 52.16
CA TRP A 825 47.66 10.58 51.78
C TRP A 825 47.52 9.93 50.39
N THR A 826 48.59 9.31 49.91
CA THR A 826 48.63 8.65 48.60
C THR A 826 48.62 7.12 48.73
N ILE A 827 47.92 6.44 47.82
CA ILE A 827 47.98 4.99 47.65
C ILE A 827 48.67 4.67 46.32
N ASP A 828 49.82 4.00 46.40
CA ASP A 828 50.56 3.53 45.24
C ASP A 828 49.94 2.22 44.72
N ILE A 829 49.49 2.22 43.46
CA ILE A 829 48.85 1.09 42.80
C ILE A 829 49.77 0.62 41.67
N ASP A 830 50.44 -0.51 41.90
CA ASP A 830 51.38 -1.10 40.94
C ASP A 830 50.68 -1.82 39.77
N PHE A 831 51.47 -2.16 38.74
CA PHE A 831 51.01 -2.88 37.56
C PHE A 831 50.18 -4.13 37.89
N ALA A 832 50.69 -4.98 38.79
CA ALA A 832 50.06 -6.26 39.13
C ALA A 832 48.70 -6.04 39.81
N THR A 833 48.59 -5.00 40.63
CA THR A 833 47.35 -4.61 41.27
C THR A 833 46.35 -4.08 40.25
N VAL A 834 46.76 -3.18 39.35
CA VAL A 834 45.88 -2.69 38.27
C VAL A 834 45.39 -3.86 37.41
N GLU A 835 46.27 -4.78 37.03
CA GLU A 835 45.90 -5.99 36.28
C GLU A 835 44.86 -6.83 37.04
N SER A 836 45.06 -7.01 38.35
CA SER A 836 44.12 -7.76 39.21
C SER A 836 42.74 -7.12 39.33
N ILE A 837 42.64 -5.79 39.19
CA ILE A 837 41.38 -5.05 39.18
C ILE A 837 40.61 -5.30 37.87
N PHE A 838 41.30 -5.39 36.74
CA PHE A 838 40.69 -5.63 35.43
C PHE A 838 40.29 -7.09 35.21
N GLU A 839 41.14 -8.03 35.60
CA GLU A 839 41.07 -9.42 35.17
C GLU A 839 39.73 -10.14 35.50
N PRO A 840 39.05 -9.92 36.64
CA PRO A 840 37.74 -10.51 36.90
C PRO A 840 36.69 -10.15 35.84
N VAL A 841 36.73 -8.92 35.33
CA VAL A 841 35.81 -8.41 34.31
C VAL A 841 36.21 -8.94 32.93
N ILE A 842 37.50 -8.87 32.58
CA ILE A 842 38.00 -9.37 31.29
C ILE A 842 37.71 -10.85 31.10
N ARG A 843 37.93 -11.68 32.13
CA ARG A 843 37.66 -13.13 32.05
C ARG A 843 36.20 -13.45 31.73
N ARG A 844 35.25 -12.64 32.20
CA ARG A 844 33.83 -12.82 31.89
C ARG A 844 33.55 -12.51 30.41
N ILE A 845 34.11 -11.41 29.89
CA ILE A 845 34.02 -11.05 28.48
C ILE A 845 34.62 -12.14 27.58
N LEU A 846 35.82 -12.64 27.89
CA LEU A 846 36.45 -13.72 27.13
C LEU A 846 35.59 -14.99 27.13
N LYS A 847 34.99 -15.36 28.27
CA LYS A 847 34.07 -16.50 28.35
C LYS A 847 32.84 -16.29 27.46
N LEU A 848 32.27 -15.08 27.45
CA LEU A 848 31.11 -14.71 26.64
C LEU A 848 31.40 -14.84 25.14
N ILE A 849 32.51 -14.27 24.68
CA ILE A 849 32.97 -14.37 23.28
C ILE A 849 33.20 -15.83 22.89
N LYS A 850 33.90 -16.59 23.74
CA LYS A 850 34.19 -18.01 23.50
C LYS A 850 32.94 -18.87 23.39
N ALA A 851 31.93 -18.60 24.22
CA ALA A 851 30.64 -19.28 24.15
C ALA A 851 29.93 -18.96 22.83
N GLN A 852 29.91 -17.70 22.39
CA GLN A 852 29.27 -17.32 21.13
C GLN A 852 29.96 -17.89 19.90
N LEU A 853 31.29 -17.89 19.85
CA LEU A 853 32.02 -18.53 18.75
C LEU A 853 31.67 -20.02 18.63
N ARG A 854 31.56 -20.73 19.76
CA ARG A 854 31.15 -22.15 19.78
C ARG A 854 29.72 -22.35 19.31
N ASN A 855 28.79 -21.48 19.72
CA ASN A 855 27.38 -21.58 19.36
C ASN A 855 27.12 -21.30 17.88
N SER A 856 27.97 -20.51 17.23
CA SER A 856 27.76 -20.11 15.83
C SER A 856 27.86 -21.25 14.81
N GLN A 857 28.54 -22.36 15.14
CA GLN A 857 28.76 -23.55 14.29
C GLN A 857 29.40 -23.29 12.90
N GLU A 858 29.57 -22.04 12.50
CA GLU A 858 30.21 -21.58 11.28
C GLU A 858 31.50 -20.82 11.61
N THR A 859 32.37 -20.62 10.61
CA THR A 859 33.59 -19.82 10.80
C THR A 859 33.24 -18.33 10.91
N CYS A 860 33.85 -17.63 11.86
CA CYS A 860 33.71 -16.19 12.05
C CYS A 860 34.91 -15.48 11.41
N SER A 861 34.65 -14.71 10.35
CA SER A 861 35.70 -14.05 9.56
C SER A 861 36.28 -12.82 10.25
N ALA A 862 35.43 -12.11 11.01
CA ALA A 862 35.80 -10.86 11.66
C ALA A 862 35.11 -10.68 13.03
N MET A 863 35.77 -9.98 13.94
CA MET A 863 35.26 -9.55 15.24
C MET A 863 35.50 -8.05 15.40
N PHE A 864 34.44 -7.30 15.60
CA PHE A 864 34.48 -5.86 15.83
C PHE A 864 34.12 -5.54 17.27
N LEU A 865 35.03 -4.85 17.96
CA LEU A 865 34.82 -4.36 19.31
C LEU A 865 34.28 -2.94 19.24
N VAL A 866 33.07 -2.70 19.75
CA VAL A 866 32.42 -1.38 19.77
C VAL A 866 32.12 -0.96 21.21
N GLY A 867 31.59 0.25 21.39
CA GLY A 867 31.27 0.78 22.72
C GLY A 867 32.50 1.38 23.42
N GLY A 868 32.26 2.21 24.45
CA GLY A 868 33.33 2.99 25.08
C GLY A 868 34.42 2.15 25.75
N PHE A 869 34.10 0.94 26.22
CA PHE A 869 35.11 0.08 26.83
C PHE A 869 36.04 -0.58 25.80
N SER A 870 35.64 -0.67 24.53
CA SER A 870 36.51 -1.18 23.46
C SER A 870 37.72 -0.29 23.18
N GLU A 871 37.72 0.96 23.65
CA GLU A 871 38.88 1.87 23.60
C GLU A 871 40.00 1.43 24.56
N SER A 872 39.72 0.56 25.52
CA SER A 872 40.74 -0.01 26.42
C SER A 872 41.72 -0.87 25.63
N LYS A 873 42.96 -0.38 25.54
CA LYS A 873 44.07 -1.12 24.93
C LYS A 873 44.32 -2.47 25.62
N TYR A 874 44.16 -2.51 26.96
CA TYR A 874 44.25 -3.76 27.71
C TYR A 874 43.19 -4.78 27.26
N LEU A 875 41.91 -4.40 27.20
CA LEU A 875 40.83 -5.28 26.73
C LEU A 875 41.11 -5.82 25.33
N HIS A 876 41.43 -4.93 24.38
CA HIS A 876 41.73 -5.30 23.01
C HIS A 876 42.90 -6.30 22.92
N ARG A 877 43.97 -6.07 23.68
CA ARG A 877 45.12 -6.98 23.73
C ARG A 877 44.74 -8.35 24.29
N ARG A 878 43.95 -8.41 25.37
CA ARG A 878 43.51 -9.68 25.98
C ARG A 878 42.60 -10.47 25.02
N ILE A 879 41.69 -9.80 24.31
CA ILE A 879 40.84 -10.43 23.28
C ILE A 879 41.69 -10.95 22.13
N LYS A 880 42.65 -10.16 21.62
CA LYS A 880 43.56 -10.61 20.55
C LYS A 880 44.37 -11.83 20.95
N GLN A 881 44.97 -11.81 22.14
CA GLN A 881 45.72 -12.95 22.67
C GLN A 881 44.88 -14.24 22.70
N GLU A 882 43.62 -14.16 23.13
CA GLU A 882 42.75 -15.33 23.24
C GLU A 882 42.13 -15.77 21.90
N PHE A 883 41.89 -14.87 20.94
CA PHE A 883 41.06 -15.20 19.77
C PHE A 883 41.69 -14.99 18.39
N GLN A 884 42.89 -14.39 18.27
CA GLN A 884 43.53 -14.14 16.96
C GLN A 884 43.83 -15.42 16.16
N HIS A 885 43.89 -16.57 16.82
CA HIS A 885 44.08 -17.87 16.18
C HIS A 885 42.76 -18.53 15.73
N ILE A 886 41.62 -17.95 16.09
CA ILE A 886 40.26 -18.43 15.75
C ILE A 886 39.59 -17.48 14.76
N VAL A 887 39.75 -16.17 14.94
CA VAL A 887 39.14 -15.13 14.11
C VAL A 887 40.24 -14.33 13.42
N ASN A 888 40.20 -14.30 12.09
CA ASN A 888 41.25 -13.70 11.26
C ASN A 888 41.41 -12.19 11.48
N LEU A 889 40.28 -11.48 11.60
CA LEU A 889 40.27 -10.04 11.81
C LEU A 889 39.66 -9.71 13.17
N ILE A 890 40.45 -9.13 14.08
CA ILE A 890 39.94 -8.53 15.33
C ILE A 890 40.29 -7.05 15.30
N SER A 891 39.27 -6.19 15.25
CA SER A 891 39.43 -4.75 15.06
C SER A 891 38.52 -3.92 15.96
N VAL A 892 38.98 -2.73 16.31
CA VAL A 892 38.18 -1.66 16.90
C VAL A 892 37.91 -0.65 15.79
N PRO A 893 36.65 -0.27 15.50
CA PRO A 893 36.37 0.77 14.51
C PRO A 893 36.96 2.13 14.90
N VAL A 894 37.07 3.07 13.95
CA VAL A 894 37.68 4.39 14.17
C VAL A 894 36.99 5.19 15.29
N LEU A 895 35.66 5.10 15.37
CA LEU A 895 34.85 5.79 16.38
C LEU A 895 33.97 4.77 17.13
N PRO A 896 34.56 3.92 17.98
CA PRO A 896 33.84 2.81 18.59
C PRO A 896 32.75 3.31 19.57
N THR A 897 33.00 4.43 20.23
CA THR A 897 32.05 5.07 21.15
C THR A 897 30.79 5.61 20.45
N ALA A 898 30.90 6.01 19.17
CA ALA A 898 29.78 6.51 18.36
C ALA A 898 29.21 5.47 17.39
N ALA A 899 29.73 4.24 17.39
CA ALA A 899 29.32 3.19 16.45
C ALA A 899 27.80 2.94 16.48
N ILE A 900 27.21 2.89 17.67
CA ILE A 900 25.77 2.65 17.87
C ILE A 900 24.93 3.84 17.37
N SER A 901 25.25 5.07 17.75
CA SER A 901 24.48 6.24 17.30
C SER A 901 24.62 6.50 15.80
N ARG A 902 25.82 6.30 15.24
CA ARG A 902 26.05 6.36 13.79
C ARG A 902 25.33 5.23 13.06
N GLY A 903 25.43 4.01 13.55
CA GLY A 903 24.71 2.85 13.02
C GLY A 903 23.19 3.01 13.03
N ALA A 904 22.64 3.61 14.09
CA ALA A 904 21.22 3.95 14.17
C ALA A 904 20.83 5.04 13.15
N THR A 905 21.73 5.99 12.90
CA THR A 905 21.55 6.98 11.82
C THR A 905 21.55 6.30 10.45
N MET A 906 22.47 5.34 10.23
CA MET A 906 22.54 4.55 8.98
C MET A 906 21.30 3.68 8.79
N TYR A 907 20.79 3.06 9.86
CA TYR A 907 19.53 2.33 9.85
C TYR A 907 18.36 3.23 9.43
N GLY A 908 18.26 4.44 10.01
CA GLY A 908 17.23 5.40 9.60
C GLY A 908 17.36 5.84 8.14
N LEU A 909 18.59 6.08 7.65
CA LEU A 909 18.85 6.38 6.24
C LEU A 909 18.45 5.21 5.31
N SER A 910 18.65 3.97 5.77
CA SER A 910 18.25 2.78 5.02
C SER A 910 16.73 2.66 4.89
N ILE A 911 15.98 3.03 5.93
CA ILE A 911 14.51 3.11 5.88
C ILE A 911 14.06 4.13 4.83
N ILE A 912 14.66 5.33 4.83
CA ILE A 912 14.29 6.40 3.89
C ILE A 912 14.65 6.03 2.44
N SER A 913 15.81 5.42 2.23
CA SER A 913 16.26 4.95 0.90
C SER A 913 15.62 3.62 0.45
N LYS A 914 14.68 3.08 1.23
CA LYS A 914 14.00 1.78 1.00
C LYS A 914 14.96 0.60 0.81
N LYS A 915 16.14 0.68 1.42
CA LYS A 915 17.12 -0.41 1.49
C LYS A 915 16.92 -1.13 2.82
N SER A 916 16.32 -2.32 2.78
CA SER A 916 16.26 -3.17 3.97
C SER A 916 17.66 -3.69 4.27
N VAL A 917 18.31 -3.17 5.32
CA VAL A 917 19.65 -3.60 5.74
C VAL A 917 19.58 -4.77 6.73
N ILE A 918 18.42 -5.01 7.35
CA ILE A 918 18.20 -6.17 8.23
C ILE A 918 17.25 -7.14 7.52
N SER A 919 17.73 -8.33 7.16
CA SER A 919 16.95 -9.34 6.43
C SER A 919 16.12 -10.20 7.38
N SER A 920 16.71 -10.62 8.50
CA SER A 920 16.10 -11.55 9.44
C SER A 920 16.56 -11.29 10.87
N ARG A 921 15.71 -11.67 11.84
CA ARG A 921 15.96 -11.61 13.28
C ARG A 921 15.66 -12.97 13.88
N ILE A 922 16.38 -13.36 14.93
CA ILE A 922 16.04 -14.55 15.72
C ILE A 922 15.07 -14.14 16.84
N LEU A 923 13.96 -14.86 16.98
CA LEU A 923 13.02 -14.66 18.09
C LEU A 923 13.64 -15.19 19.38
N LYS A 924 13.61 -14.38 20.44
CA LYS A 924 14.13 -14.74 21.76
C LYS A 924 13.26 -15.76 22.50
N TYR A 925 11.96 -15.71 22.26
CA TYR A 925 10.99 -16.58 22.92
C TYR A 925 10.41 -17.56 21.92
N THR A 926 10.31 -18.82 22.32
CA THR A 926 9.40 -19.76 21.66
C THR A 926 7.99 -19.37 22.06
N TYR A 927 7.22 -18.89 21.09
CA TYR A 927 5.80 -18.61 21.29
C TYR A 927 5.04 -19.93 21.16
N GLY A 928 4.22 -20.24 22.16
CA GLY A 928 3.42 -21.46 22.21
C GLY A 928 2.26 -21.30 23.19
N VAL A 929 1.29 -22.21 23.08
CA VAL A 929 0.10 -22.25 23.93
C VAL A 929 0.16 -23.48 24.85
N ASP A 930 -0.38 -23.36 26.06
CA ASP A 930 -0.48 -24.49 26.99
C ASP A 930 -1.56 -25.46 26.52
N MET A 931 -1.29 -26.77 26.59
CA MET A 931 -2.14 -27.81 26.01
C MET A 931 -2.34 -28.95 27.01
N LEU A 932 -3.59 -29.17 27.43
CA LEU A 932 -3.98 -30.35 28.20
C LEU A 932 -4.06 -31.57 27.28
N ARG A 933 -3.28 -32.63 27.57
CA ARG A 933 -3.41 -33.91 26.86
C ARG A 933 -4.80 -34.49 27.09
N LYS A 934 -5.51 -34.82 26.02
CA LYS A 934 -6.74 -35.64 26.10
C LYS A 934 -6.38 -37.02 26.65
N TRP A 935 -6.95 -37.36 27.80
CA TRP A 935 -6.88 -38.67 28.42
C TRP A 935 -7.81 -39.67 27.71
#